data_AF-A0A4Q6BHN0-F1
#
_entry.id   AF-A0A4Q6BHN0-F1
#
_cell.length_a   1.000
_cell.length_b   1.000
_cell.length_c   1.000
_cell.angle_alpha   90.00
_cell.angle_beta   90.00
_cell.angle_gamma   90.00
#
_symmetry.space_group_name_H-M   'P 1'
#
loop_
_entity.id
_entity.type
_entity.pdbx_description
1 polymer ?
#
loop_
_entity_poly.entity_id
_entity_poly.type
_entity_poly.pdbx_seq_one_letter_code
_entity_poly.pdbx_strand_id
1 'polypeptide(L)'
;MNELLSLLCFPQSWDNGILRFNIVLIPRNLNPLKPLAGGPAFVDANIVFNAKLIAGLDGLPDSTTAAIGKTANILNPPTDIRAAWEALQQQFEQADGIVVDDGETAAKRAPAPGSMKPIRKYLPLSYRNAFNFVKARSRYALTGDEYQCAIKNKPAEVDASTDRKKIAWGKLVAYSLRNPLLARKLGLIYEASIDLRDMPAALDNGGWLYIALDNAGDFSTTLTRTYAARIPNLKNITSRKLFAVNQFRVYPAPDNSNSAAYDEIIRESIIYDDGFAKIVHASQPVNQDLSIEDDNSNPPTHDVGIRLGWEDEQITIWYNRQLSQKEEFSNLPVDAPMGVFGYRVDAREKGSADWLSQNMVVNTAPVVLANGGIEIMAAGTPLEPGTEVTPAAHGDIANEGMWAPMYYTSWIGKSLGTSDKDAAEIYQLNNESVVDRNNGTATGKIIPKKTFRLYEQDADHELPLRYGKSYEFRVRLMDISGGGPAFNDDPTRGGENPVEDVSFKRYIAAGALQFEEMDNFYRLQASPVAGAPFPDISVLEHILKGSSTLHVKRPLLSYPAVVFTGKYDKPVELMKARINELNADNDPRPFEVGLPDPDVDAFMVTVEARSLQMDNALSENGKESYIVLYKKKFTIPATAAFDNSFPLSIRYVDFDDVDLGNTLPGLAELSDDEIVLPTARHLRISFTPVVSAAGIDHPLYEVYADKNIELGKTVMFTSFKASAAEENLLSLEPD
;
A
#
# COMPACT_ATOMS: atom_id res chain seq x y z
N MET A 1 -24.15 -30.94 21.27
CA MET A 1 -25.08 -30.47 20.22
C MET A 1 -24.37 -29.37 19.44
N ASN A 2 -24.57 -29.28 18.12
CA ASN A 2 -23.91 -28.24 17.31
C ASN A 2 -24.65 -26.91 17.48
N GLU A 3 -23.92 -25.86 17.88
CA GLU A 3 -24.43 -24.50 17.89
C GLU A 3 -24.64 -24.03 16.45
N LEU A 4 -25.82 -23.51 16.13
CA LEU A 4 -26.21 -23.17 14.75
C LEU A 4 -26.04 -21.68 14.44
N LEU A 5 -26.09 -20.84 15.46
CA LEU A 5 -25.96 -19.38 15.36
C LEU A 5 -24.80 -18.91 16.23
N SER A 6 -24.15 -17.81 15.84
CA SER A 6 -23.25 -17.04 16.70
C SER A 6 -23.80 -15.63 16.91
N LEU A 7 -23.75 -15.15 18.14
CA LEU A 7 -24.14 -13.80 18.52
C LEU A 7 -22.94 -13.07 19.13
N LEU A 8 -22.55 -11.97 18.50
CA LEU A 8 -21.51 -11.07 18.97
C LEU A 8 -22.10 -9.68 19.19
N CYS A 9 -21.52 -8.92 20.12
CA CYS A 9 -21.97 -7.58 20.44
C CYS A 9 -20.78 -6.61 20.44
N PHE A 10 -20.93 -5.46 19.79
CA PHE A 10 -19.88 -4.46 19.64
C PHE A 10 -20.38 -3.11 20.14
N PRO A 11 -20.08 -2.74 21.40
CA PRO A 11 -20.32 -1.40 21.92
C PRO A 11 -19.67 -0.34 21.03
N GLN A 12 -20.39 0.75 20.75
CA GLN A 12 -19.93 1.83 19.86
C GLN A 12 -19.78 3.16 20.61
N SER A 13 -20.80 3.54 21.40
CA SER A 13 -20.75 4.75 22.21
C SER A 13 -21.63 4.68 23.44
N TRP A 14 -21.24 5.47 24.43
CA TRP A 14 -22.04 5.81 25.61
C TRP A 14 -22.35 7.30 25.56
N ASP A 15 -23.63 7.65 25.51
CA ASP A 15 -24.09 9.03 25.39
C ASP A 15 -25.24 9.30 26.36
N ASN A 16 -24.99 10.04 27.45
CA ASN A 16 -26.00 10.51 28.42
C ASN A 16 -26.96 9.42 28.93
N GLY A 17 -26.44 8.25 29.29
CA GLY A 17 -27.25 7.13 29.79
C GLY A 17 -27.78 6.19 28.70
N ILE A 18 -27.49 6.47 27.43
CA ILE A 18 -27.85 5.62 26.29
C ILE A 18 -26.60 4.88 25.82
N LEU A 19 -26.67 3.55 25.80
CA LEU A 19 -25.61 2.69 25.27
C LEU A 19 -25.97 2.28 23.85
N ARG A 20 -25.12 2.64 22.88
CA ARG A 20 -25.24 2.23 21.47
C ARG A 20 -24.26 1.12 21.15
N PHE A 21 -24.73 0.11 20.43
CA PHE A 21 -23.94 -1.06 20.08
C PHE A 21 -24.45 -1.71 18.80
N ASN A 22 -23.58 -2.48 18.13
CA ASN A 22 -23.95 -3.28 16.98
C ASN A 22 -24.05 -4.76 17.40
N ILE A 23 -25.06 -5.45 16.88
CA ILE A 23 -25.28 -6.88 17.06
C ILE A 23 -24.89 -7.55 15.76
N VAL A 24 -24.04 -8.57 15.85
CA VAL A 24 -23.63 -9.39 14.70
C VAL A 24 -24.15 -10.79 14.90
N LEU A 25 -25.09 -11.18 14.05
CA LEU A 25 -25.75 -12.49 14.07
C LEU A 25 -25.30 -13.31 12.85
N ILE A 26 -24.67 -14.45 13.10
CA ILE A 26 -24.05 -15.27 12.04
C ILE A 26 -24.66 -16.67 12.01
N PRO A 27 -25.26 -17.10 10.88
CA PRO A 27 -25.58 -18.51 10.66
C PRO A 27 -24.31 -19.32 10.40
N ARG A 28 -24.02 -20.31 11.25
CA ARG A 28 -22.72 -21.01 11.26
C ARG A 28 -22.62 -22.07 10.15
N ASN A 29 -22.14 -21.65 8.99
CA ASN A 29 -21.93 -22.52 7.81
C ASN A 29 -23.21 -23.28 7.42
N LEU A 30 -24.33 -22.56 7.39
CA LEU A 30 -25.66 -23.04 7.04
C LEU A 30 -26.22 -22.21 5.89
N ASN A 31 -27.13 -22.80 5.13
CA ASN A 31 -27.89 -22.10 4.10
C ASN A 31 -28.97 -21.23 4.77
N PRO A 32 -28.92 -19.89 4.66
CA PRO A 32 -29.85 -18.99 5.33
C PRO A 32 -31.26 -19.03 4.73
N LEU A 33 -31.42 -19.52 3.50
CA LEU A 33 -32.71 -19.63 2.81
C LEU A 33 -33.51 -20.88 3.24
N LYS A 34 -32.86 -21.82 3.95
CA LYS A 34 -33.47 -23.07 4.41
C LYS A 34 -33.86 -23.01 5.89
N PRO A 35 -34.93 -23.71 6.31
CA PRO A 35 -35.34 -23.82 7.71
C PRO A 35 -34.21 -24.25 8.65
N LEU A 36 -34.05 -23.57 9.80
CA LEU A 36 -33.10 -23.96 10.85
C LEU A 36 -33.78 -24.80 11.93
N ALA A 37 -33.35 -26.05 12.09
CA ALA A 37 -33.71 -26.94 13.22
C ALA A 37 -35.23 -27.03 13.54
N GLY A 38 -36.08 -27.05 12.52
CA GLY A 38 -37.54 -27.13 12.67
C GLY A 38 -38.26 -25.79 12.90
N GLY A 39 -37.51 -24.68 12.98
CA GLY A 39 -38.02 -23.31 12.92
C GLY A 39 -38.01 -22.72 11.51
N PRO A 40 -38.30 -21.41 11.34
CA PRO A 40 -38.25 -20.75 10.05
C PRO A 40 -36.83 -20.71 9.47
N ALA A 41 -36.71 -20.33 8.20
CA ALA A 41 -35.41 -20.01 7.61
C ALA A 41 -34.84 -18.75 8.27
N PHE A 42 -33.51 -18.60 8.26
CA PHE A 42 -32.86 -17.42 8.85
C PHE A 42 -33.43 -16.12 8.29
N VAL A 43 -33.69 -16.08 6.98
CA VAL A 43 -34.20 -14.90 6.27
C VAL A 43 -35.67 -14.56 6.55
N ASP A 44 -36.44 -15.50 7.10
CA ASP A 44 -37.88 -15.31 7.39
C ASP A 44 -38.16 -15.13 8.89
N ALA A 45 -37.12 -15.26 9.72
CA ALA A 45 -37.27 -15.28 11.16
C ALA A 45 -37.58 -13.89 11.73
N ASN A 46 -38.56 -13.81 12.63
CA ASN A 46 -38.82 -12.63 13.44
C ASN A 46 -37.91 -12.65 14.67
N ILE A 47 -36.78 -11.96 14.60
CA ILE A 47 -35.75 -12.00 15.64
C ILE A 47 -35.97 -10.84 16.62
N VAL A 48 -36.12 -11.18 17.91
CA VAL A 48 -36.23 -10.19 18.99
C VAL A 48 -34.99 -10.31 19.88
N PHE A 49 -34.29 -9.19 20.08
CA PHE A 49 -33.04 -9.15 20.82
C PHE A 49 -33.24 -8.60 22.25
N ASN A 50 -32.72 -9.32 23.23
CA ASN A 50 -32.66 -8.91 24.63
C ASN A 50 -31.20 -8.62 25.00
N ALA A 51 -30.90 -7.36 25.30
CA ALA A 51 -29.60 -6.98 25.83
C ALA A 51 -29.52 -7.34 27.31
N LYS A 52 -28.46 -8.07 27.66
CA LYS A 52 -28.16 -8.49 29.02
C LYS A 52 -26.88 -7.80 29.49
N LEU A 53 -27.00 -7.01 30.54
CA LEU A 53 -25.90 -6.30 31.17
C LEU A 53 -25.56 -6.94 32.51
N ILE A 54 -24.36 -7.53 32.63
CA ILE A 54 -23.79 -7.95 33.90
C ILE A 54 -23.05 -6.75 34.49
N ALA A 55 -23.49 -6.27 35.65
CA ALA A 55 -22.86 -5.15 36.34
C ALA A 55 -21.62 -5.63 37.09
N GLY A 56 -20.48 -4.96 36.88
CA GLY A 56 -19.20 -5.31 37.48
C GLY A 56 -18.36 -6.26 36.62
N LEU A 57 -17.07 -6.34 36.96
CA LEU A 57 -16.05 -7.11 36.25
C LEU A 57 -15.42 -8.20 37.14
N ASP A 58 -16.13 -8.59 38.21
CA ASP A 58 -15.72 -9.60 39.18
C ASP A 58 -15.90 -11.02 38.59
N GLY A 59 -15.16 -11.33 37.53
CA GLY A 59 -15.21 -12.60 36.82
C GLY A 59 -15.53 -12.47 35.33
N LEU A 60 -15.36 -13.58 34.62
CA LEU A 60 -15.76 -13.73 33.22
C LEU A 60 -17.30 -13.75 33.10
N PRO A 61 -17.86 -13.45 31.91
CA PRO A 61 -19.32 -13.41 31.75
C PRO A 61 -19.94 -14.82 31.71
N ASP A 62 -20.94 -15.07 32.54
CA ASP A 62 -21.74 -16.30 32.50
C ASP A 62 -23.26 -16.01 32.46
N SER A 63 -24.02 -17.02 32.03
CA SER A 63 -25.47 -16.90 31.86
C SER A 63 -26.27 -17.02 33.17
N THR A 64 -25.64 -17.38 34.30
CA THR A 64 -26.28 -17.52 35.61
C THR A 64 -26.14 -16.29 36.49
N THR A 65 -25.13 -15.47 36.22
CA THR A 65 -24.89 -14.20 36.89
C THR A 65 -26.06 -13.25 36.63
N ALA A 66 -26.51 -12.58 37.69
CA ALA A 66 -27.61 -11.63 37.62
C ALA A 66 -27.30 -10.52 36.61
N ALA A 67 -28.10 -10.45 35.54
CA ALA A 67 -27.96 -9.47 34.49
C ALA A 67 -29.22 -8.59 34.40
N ILE A 68 -29.01 -7.30 34.19
CA ILE A 68 -30.07 -6.35 33.85
C ILE A 68 -30.50 -6.65 32.41
N GLY A 69 -31.75 -7.06 32.23
CA GLY A 69 -32.33 -7.31 30.91
C GLY A 69 -33.06 -6.08 30.38
N LYS A 70 -32.74 -5.66 29.16
CA LYS A 70 -33.44 -4.61 28.41
C LYS A 70 -33.74 -5.13 27.00
N THR A 71 -34.95 -4.92 26.51
CA THR A 71 -35.24 -5.14 25.09
C THR A 71 -34.40 -4.16 24.26
N ALA A 72 -33.64 -4.65 23.30
CA ALA A 72 -32.80 -3.81 22.46
C ALA A 72 -33.68 -3.04 21.47
N ASN A 73 -33.51 -1.72 21.40
CA ASN A 73 -34.15 -0.90 20.38
C ASN A 73 -33.33 -0.95 19.10
N ILE A 74 -33.84 -1.63 18.07
CA ILE A 74 -33.18 -1.77 16.78
C ILE A 74 -33.38 -0.51 15.95
N LEU A 75 -32.27 0.10 15.56
CA LEU A 75 -32.23 1.27 14.69
C LEU A 75 -32.28 0.76 13.24
N ASN A 76 -33.25 1.25 12.46
CA ASN A 76 -33.42 0.91 11.03
C ASN A 76 -33.41 -0.61 10.78
N PRO A 77 -34.42 -1.36 11.27
CA PRO A 77 -34.48 -2.80 11.07
C PRO A 77 -34.45 -3.16 9.57
N PRO A 78 -33.70 -4.20 9.18
CA PRO A 78 -33.59 -4.59 7.78
C PRO A 78 -34.94 -5.09 7.25
N THR A 79 -35.26 -4.68 6.02
CA THR A 79 -36.44 -5.14 5.28
C THR A 79 -36.01 -6.03 4.11
N ASP A 80 -36.92 -6.89 3.64
CA ASP A 80 -36.74 -7.70 2.42
C ASP A 80 -35.48 -8.60 2.41
N ILE A 81 -35.10 -9.12 3.59
CA ILE A 81 -33.89 -9.94 3.81
C ILE A 81 -33.81 -11.12 2.82
N ARG A 82 -34.92 -11.85 2.64
CA ARG A 82 -35.00 -12.97 1.68
C ARG A 82 -34.65 -12.54 0.26
N ALA A 83 -35.26 -11.45 -0.22
CA ALA A 83 -35.03 -10.95 -1.56
C ALA A 83 -33.57 -10.52 -1.75
N ALA A 84 -32.95 -9.92 -0.72
CA ALA A 84 -31.54 -9.54 -0.76
C ALA A 84 -30.61 -10.76 -0.87
N TRP A 85 -30.88 -11.85 -0.13
CA TRP A 85 -30.10 -13.09 -0.22
C TRP A 85 -30.25 -13.78 -1.57
N GLU A 86 -31.48 -13.88 -2.09
CA GLU A 86 -31.76 -14.48 -3.40
C GLU A 86 -31.10 -13.67 -4.53
N ALA A 87 -31.15 -12.34 -4.45
CA ALA A 87 -30.49 -11.45 -5.40
C ALA A 87 -28.97 -11.54 -5.34
N LEU A 88 -28.39 -11.63 -4.14
CA LEU A 88 -26.95 -11.80 -3.95
C LEU A 88 -26.46 -13.11 -4.56
N GLN A 89 -27.18 -14.22 -4.30
CA GLN A 89 -26.86 -15.52 -4.89
C GLN A 89 -26.88 -15.45 -6.43
N GLN A 90 -27.95 -14.88 -6.99
CA GLN A 90 -28.10 -14.74 -8.43
C GLN A 90 -26.98 -13.89 -9.04
N GLN A 91 -26.56 -12.82 -8.37
CA GLN A 91 -25.50 -11.94 -8.86
C GLN A 91 -24.13 -12.63 -8.89
N PHE A 92 -23.78 -13.43 -7.87
CA PHE A 92 -22.53 -14.21 -7.89
C PHE A 92 -22.49 -15.22 -9.05
N GLU A 93 -23.62 -15.88 -9.32
CA GLU A 93 -23.74 -16.83 -10.41
C GLU A 93 -23.67 -16.15 -11.79
N GLN A 94 -24.34 -15.00 -11.95
CA GLN A 94 -24.39 -14.28 -13.24
C GLN A 94 -23.11 -13.49 -13.56
N ALA A 95 -22.52 -12.82 -12.56
CA ALA A 95 -21.37 -11.93 -12.78
C ALA A 95 -20.04 -12.69 -12.83
N ASP A 96 -19.82 -13.65 -11.91
CA ASP A 96 -18.54 -14.34 -11.76
C ASP A 96 -18.60 -15.84 -12.10
N GLY A 97 -19.79 -16.38 -12.42
CA GLY A 97 -19.96 -17.81 -12.68
C GLY A 97 -19.71 -18.67 -11.44
N ILE A 98 -19.84 -18.09 -10.25
CA ILE A 98 -19.59 -18.74 -8.96
C ILE A 98 -20.92 -19.27 -8.42
N VAL A 99 -21.02 -20.57 -8.22
CA VAL A 99 -22.20 -21.23 -7.66
C VAL A 99 -22.05 -21.40 -6.15
N VAL A 100 -23.09 -20.99 -5.41
CA VAL A 100 -23.17 -21.22 -3.97
C VAL A 100 -23.71 -22.64 -3.74
N ASP A 101 -22.89 -23.54 -3.21
CA ASP A 101 -23.16 -24.99 -3.21
C ASP A 101 -23.34 -25.53 -1.78
N ASP A 102 -24.46 -26.21 -1.54
CA ASP A 102 -24.77 -26.83 -0.24
C ASP A 102 -23.86 -28.04 0.05
N GLY A 103 -23.41 -28.76 -0.97
CA GLY A 103 -22.46 -29.87 -0.85
C GLY A 103 -21.07 -29.38 -0.42
N GLU A 104 -20.60 -28.27 -0.99
CA GLU A 104 -19.40 -27.56 -0.53
C GLU A 104 -19.52 -27.12 0.93
N THR A 105 -20.69 -26.65 1.33
CA THR A 105 -21.00 -26.26 2.71
C THR A 105 -20.89 -27.46 3.66
N ALA A 106 -21.37 -28.64 3.25
CA ALA A 106 -21.27 -29.87 4.04
C ALA A 106 -19.83 -30.44 4.10
N ALA A 107 -19.04 -30.29 3.03
CA ALA A 107 -17.69 -30.85 2.91
C ALA A 107 -16.61 -29.99 3.61
N LYS A 108 -16.74 -28.66 3.59
CA LYS A 108 -15.74 -27.74 4.16
C LYS A 108 -16.08 -27.41 5.61
N ARG A 109 -15.60 -28.25 6.53
CA ARG A 109 -15.54 -27.90 7.96
C ARG A 109 -14.30 -27.06 8.25
N ALA A 110 -14.39 -26.20 9.25
CA ALA A 110 -13.21 -25.48 9.74
C ALA A 110 -12.12 -26.49 10.14
N PRO A 111 -10.85 -26.25 9.80
CA PRO A 111 -9.73 -27.10 10.24
C PRO A 111 -9.72 -27.20 11.77
N ALA A 112 -9.20 -28.32 12.29
CA ALA A 112 -9.11 -28.52 13.73
C ALA A 112 -8.18 -27.45 14.34
N PRO A 113 -8.52 -26.89 15.52
CA PRO A 113 -7.67 -25.90 16.16
C PRO A 113 -6.24 -26.42 16.34
N GLY A 114 -5.27 -25.61 15.92
CA GLY A 114 -3.85 -25.96 15.97
C GLY A 114 -3.36 -26.95 14.91
N SER A 115 -4.20 -27.34 13.93
CA SER A 115 -3.75 -28.17 12.79
C SER A 115 -2.96 -27.39 11.74
N MET A 116 -3.08 -26.06 11.73
CA MET A 116 -2.33 -25.17 10.84
C MET A 116 -1.05 -24.69 11.51
N LYS A 117 0.00 -24.48 10.70
CA LYS A 117 1.23 -23.84 11.16
C LYS A 117 0.94 -22.40 11.63
N PRO A 118 1.65 -21.92 12.66
CA PRO A 118 1.50 -20.55 13.14
C PRO A 118 1.98 -19.55 12.08
N ILE A 119 1.35 -18.39 12.06
CA ILE A 119 1.75 -17.24 11.25
C ILE A 119 2.98 -16.61 11.89
N ARG A 120 3.98 -16.30 11.07
CA ARG A 120 5.20 -15.58 11.46
C ARG A 120 5.16 -14.15 10.97
N LYS A 121 5.86 -13.25 11.66
CA LYS A 121 5.99 -11.85 11.28
C LYS A 121 7.44 -11.41 11.48
N TYR A 122 8.02 -10.80 10.45
CA TYR A 122 9.28 -10.07 10.60
C TYR A 122 9.00 -8.73 11.25
N LEU A 123 9.79 -8.34 12.25
CA LEU A 123 9.73 -7.05 12.93
C LEU A 123 10.72 -6.06 12.27
N PRO A 124 10.23 -5.11 11.46
CA PRO A 124 11.06 -4.14 10.74
C PRO A 124 11.88 -3.26 11.69
N LEU A 125 12.97 -2.66 11.19
CA LEU A 125 13.73 -1.65 11.94
C LEU A 125 12.84 -0.48 12.38
N SER A 126 11.92 -0.03 11.52
CA SER A 126 10.97 1.04 11.87
C SER A 126 10.12 0.68 13.09
N TYR A 127 9.62 -0.56 13.19
CA TYR A 127 8.88 -1.02 14.37
C TYR A 127 9.77 -1.08 15.61
N ARG A 128 10.99 -1.61 15.49
CA ARG A 128 11.93 -1.73 16.61
C ARG A 128 12.43 -0.37 17.12
N ASN A 129 12.42 0.65 16.27
CA ASN A 129 12.81 2.02 16.63
C ASN A 129 11.65 2.89 17.10
N ALA A 130 10.40 2.47 16.89
CA ALA A 130 9.20 3.21 17.29
C ALA A 130 9.06 3.33 18.82
N PHE A 131 9.61 2.39 19.59
CA PHE A 131 9.55 2.38 21.04
C PHE A 131 10.82 1.76 21.63
N ASN A 132 10.90 1.65 22.96
CA ASN A 132 12.04 1.04 23.65
C ASN A 132 12.03 -0.50 23.51
N PHE A 133 12.29 -0.98 22.30
CA PHE A 133 12.29 -2.40 21.96
C PHE A 133 13.47 -3.13 22.59
N VAL A 134 13.18 -4.18 23.37
CA VAL A 134 14.20 -5.05 23.97
C VAL A 134 14.19 -6.45 23.37
N LYS A 135 12.99 -7.02 23.23
CA LYS A 135 12.77 -8.35 22.65
C LYS A 135 11.32 -8.47 22.20
N ALA A 136 11.08 -9.37 21.26
CA ALA A 136 9.73 -9.73 20.87
C ALA A 136 8.96 -10.39 22.03
N ARG A 137 7.68 -10.02 22.17
CA ARG A 137 6.65 -10.61 23.03
C ARG A 137 6.26 -12.00 22.54
N SER A 138 6.05 -12.18 21.24
CA SER A 138 5.66 -13.47 20.65
C SER A 138 6.88 -14.21 20.10
N ARG A 139 6.90 -15.54 20.22
CA ARG A 139 7.94 -16.37 19.60
C ARG A 139 7.84 -16.46 18.07
N TYR A 140 6.72 -15.97 17.52
CA TYR A 140 6.45 -15.94 16.08
C TYR A 140 6.75 -14.57 15.44
N ALA A 141 7.10 -13.58 16.27
CA ALA A 141 7.62 -12.30 15.84
C ALA A 141 9.15 -12.37 15.82
N LEU A 142 9.73 -12.33 14.62
CA LEU A 142 11.13 -12.64 14.35
C LEU A 142 11.87 -11.38 13.89
N THR A 143 13.16 -11.29 14.20
CA THR A 143 14.02 -10.15 13.82
C THR A 143 15.19 -10.56 12.92
N GLY A 144 15.32 -11.85 12.60
CA GLY A 144 16.42 -12.40 11.82
C GLY A 144 16.17 -12.36 10.30
N ASP A 145 17.00 -13.08 9.57
CA ASP A 145 16.99 -13.18 8.10
C ASP A 145 16.00 -14.21 7.56
N GLU A 146 15.21 -14.85 8.43
CA GLU A 146 14.30 -15.94 8.05
C GLU A 146 13.23 -15.48 7.05
N TYR A 147 12.78 -14.22 7.16
CA TYR A 147 11.82 -13.63 6.23
C TYR A 147 12.42 -13.38 4.85
N GLN A 148 13.63 -12.83 4.79
CA GLN A 148 14.34 -12.62 3.53
C GLN A 148 14.65 -13.96 2.86
N CYS A 149 15.07 -14.97 3.63
CA CYS A 149 15.25 -16.33 3.15
C CYS A 149 13.94 -16.93 2.60
N ALA A 150 12.81 -16.76 3.29
CA ALA A 150 11.52 -17.26 2.85
C ALA A 150 11.02 -16.60 1.56
N ILE A 151 11.29 -15.31 1.36
CA ILE A 151 10.91 -14.59 0.12
C ILE A 151 11.82 -14.95 -1.04
N LYS A 152 13.13 -15.07 -0.81
CA LYS A 152 14.13 -15.30 -1.88
C LYS A 152 14.23 -16.76 -2.30
N ASN A 153 14.09 -17.71 -1.36
CA ASN A 153 14.24 -19.14 -1.62
C ASN A 153 12.88 -19.86 -1.70
N LYS A 154 12.05 -19.47 -2.67
CA LYS A 154 10.73 -20.08 -2.84
C LYS A 154 10.86 -21.55 -3.29
N PRO A 155 10.15 -22.50 -2.65
CA PRO A 155 10.11 -23.87 -3.15
C PRO A 155 9.42 -23.93 -4.52
N ALA A 156 9.79 -24.91 -5.34
CA ALA A 156 9.23 -25.09 -6.68
C ALA A 156 7.79 -25.64 -6.67
N GLU A 157 7.35 -26.22 -5.55
CA GLU A 157 6.02 -26.78 -5.39
C GLU A 157 5.01 -25.68 -5.05
N VAL A 158 3.92 -25.62 -5.82
CA VAL A 158 2.83 -24.65 -5.64
C VAL A 158 1.59 -25.40 -5.18
N ASP A 159 0.85 -24.82 -4.23
CA ASP A 159 -0.43 -25.36 -3.77
C ASP A 159 -1.36 -25.70 -4.95
N ALA A 160 -2.04 -26.85 -4.86
CA ALA A 160 -3.00 -27.27 -5.87
C ALA A 160 -4.12 -26.21 -6.01
N SER A 161 -4.37 -25.76 -7.23
CA SER A 161 -5.45 -24.80 -7.50
C SER A 161 -6.79 -25.38 -7.05
N THR A 162 -7.47 -24.68 -6.14
CA THR A 162 -8.84 -25.02 -5.76
C THR A 162 -9.82 -24.64 -6.88
N ASP A 163 -10.91 -25.40 -7.04
CA ASP A 163 -11.99 -25.01 -7.95
C ASP A 163 -12.64 -23.72 -7.42
N ARG A 164 -12.44 -22.63 -8.16
CA ARG A 164 -12.94 -21.29 -7.81
C ARG A 164 -14.40 -21.08 -8.18
N LYS A 165 -15.03 -22.03 -8.88
CA LYS A 165 -16.42 -21.89 -9.37
C LYS A 165 -17.48 -22.30 -8.36
N LYS A 166 -17.11 -22.86 -7.21
CA LYS A 166 -18.04 -23.20 -6.13
C LYS A 166 -17.60 -22.63 -4.79
N ILE A 167 -18.55 -22.05 -4.05
CA ILE A 167 -18.32 -21.53 -2.70
C ILE A 167 -19.35 -22.08 -1.71
N ALA A 168 -18.92 -22.27 -0.46
CA ALA A 168 -19.79 -22.61 0.66
C ALA A 168 -20.52 -21.37 1.19
N TRP A 169 -21.69 -21.55 1.81
CA TRP A 169 -22.47 -20.46 2.42
C TRP A 169 -21.68 -19.68 3.47
N GLY A 170 -20.85 -20.35 4.28
CA GLY A 170 -20.00 -19.67 5.25
C GLY A 170 -19.01 -18.68 4.61
N LYS A 171 -18.52 -18.97 3.39
CA LYS A 171 -17.65 -18.03 2.65
C LYS A 171 -18.46 -16.83 2.13
N LEU A 172 -19.67 -17.05 1.63
CA LEU A 172 -20.55 -15.96 1.18
C LEU A 172 -20.91 -15.01 2.33
N VAL A 173 -21.22 -15.56 3.51
CA VAL A 173 -21.43 -14.76 4.74
C VAL A 173 -20.19 -13.95 5.07
N ALA A 174 -19.00 -14.55 5.05
CA ALA A 174 -17.74 -13.85 5.32
C ALA A 174 -17.45 -12.73 4.32
N TYR A 175 -17.70 -12.94 3.02
CA TYR A 175 -17.60 -11.88 2.01
C TYR A 175 -18.60 -10.75 2.25
N SER A 176 -19.82 -11.09 2.66
CA SER A 176 -20.87 -10.11 2.93
C SER A 176 -20.52 -9.20 4.11
N LEU A 177 -19.88 -9.75 5.16
CA LEU A 177 -19.44 -8.98 6.33
C LEU A 177 -18.35 -7.94 6.03
N ARG A 178 -17.62 -8.07 4.91
CA ARG A 178 -16.65 -7.05 4.47
C ARG A 178 -17.30 -5.75 4.01
N ASN A 179 -18.58 -5.78 3.65
CA ASN A 179 -19.35 -4.59 3.35
C ASN A 179 -20.47 -4.43 4.40
N PRO A 180 -20.26 -3.55 5.42
CA PRO A 180 -21.22 -3.39 6.51
C PRO A 180 -22.64 -3.03 6.06
N LEU A 181 -22.80 -2.24 5.00
CA LEU A 181 -24.12 -1.87 4.48
C LEU A 181 -24.84 -3.06 3.84
N LEU A 182 -24.12 -3.87 3.07
CA LEU A 182 -24.65 -5.13 2.54
C LEU A 182 -25.02 -6.08 3.69
N ALA A 183 -24.15 -6.24 4.68
CA ALA A 183 -24.41 -7.11 5.82
C ALA A 183 -25.61 -6.66 6.69
N ARG A 184 -25.87 -5.34 6.79
CA ARG A 184 -27.13 -4.81 7.37
C ARG A 184 -28.34 -5.23 6.55
N LYS A 185 -28.30 -5.05 5.22
CA LYS A 185 -29.41 -5.46 4.33
C LYS A 185 -29.69 -6.96 4.37
N LEU A 186 -28.67 -7.79 4.61
CA LEU A 186 -28.79 -9.25 4.72
C LEU A 186 -29.23 -9.73 6.12
N GLY A 187 -29.47 -8.83 7.08
CA GLY A 187 -29.87 -9.20 8.45
C GLY A 187 -28.77 -9.86 9.28
N LEU A 188 -27.50 -9.63 8.94
CA LEU A 188 -26.33 -10.06 9.73
C LEU A 188 -25.91 -8.96 10.73
N ILE A 189 -26.05 -7.72 10.26
CA ILE A 189 -25.91 -6.39 10.85
C ILE A 189 -27.12 -5.79 11.59
N TYR A 190 -27.14 -5.61 12.92
CA TYR A 190 -28.17 -4.76 13.56
C TYR A 190 -27.55 -3.65 14.40
N GLU A 191 -27.92 -2.40 14.11
CA GLU A 191 -27.61 -1.26 14.98
C GLU A 191 -28.64 -1.20 16.10
N ALA A 192 -28.20 -1.10 17.35
CA ALA A 192 -29.08 -1.19 18.51
C ALA A 192 -28.71 -0.21 19.62
N SER A 193 -29.69 0.07 20.47
CA SER A 193 -29.50 0.89 21.66
C SER A 193 -30.31 0.39 22.84
N ILE A 194 -29.83 0.69 24.04
CA ILE A 194 -30.60 0.55 25.29
C ILE A 194 -30.51 1.83 26.11
N ASP A 195 -31.61 2.13 26.80
CA ASP A 195 -31.70 3.25 27.73
C ASP A 195 -31.47 2.75 29.16
N LEU A 196 -30.44 3.28 29.80
CA LEU A 196 -30.03 2.99 31.17
C LEU A 196 -30.21 4.21 32.10
N ARG A 197 -30.94 5.25 31.67
CA ARG A 197 -31.18 6.44 32.51
C ARG A 197 -31.99 6.14 33.77
N ASP A 198 -32.80 5.08 33.76
CA ASP A 198 -33.50 4.57 34.93
C ASP A 198 -32.58 3.79 35.90
N MET A 199 -31.36 3.45 35.48
CA MET A 199 -30.37 2.72 36.25
C MET A 199 -28.96 3.34 36.08
N PRO A 200 -28.75 4.60 36.49
CA PRO A 200 -27.54 5.36 36.15
C PRO A 200 -26.25 4.75 36.72
N ALA A 201 -26.34 3.98 37.82
CA ALA A 201 -25.19 3.34 38.45
C ALA A 201 -24.84 1.96 37.84
N ALA A 202 -25.56 1.48 36.83
CA ALA A 202 -25.38 0.12 36.28
C ALA A 202 -23.97 -0.14 35.70
N LEU A 203 -23.27 0.92 35.27
CA LEU A 203 -21.95 0.86 34.65
C LEU A 203 -20.86 1.60 35.46
N ASP A 204 -21.15 1.95 36.72
CA ASP A 204 -20.22 2.66 37.62
C ASP A 204 -18.95 1.84 37.94
N ASN A 205 -19.00 0.52 37.78
CA ASN A 205 -17.88 -0.40 37.95
C ASN A 205 -17.47 -1.08 36.64
N GLY A 206 -17.99 -0.60 35.50
CA GLY A 206 -17.94 -1.34 34.23
C GLY A 206 -18.85 -2.57 34.24
N GLY A 207 -18.74 -3.40 33.22
CA GLY A 207 -19.57 -4.60 33.11
C GLY A 207 -19.36 -5.39 31.83
N TRP A 208 -20.24 -6.37 31.62
CA TRP A 208 -20.29 -7.18 30.40
C TRP A 208 -21.62 -6.99 29.69
N LEU A 209 -21.59 -6.71 28.38
CA LEU A 209 -22.77 -6.65 27.52
C LEU A 209 -22.81 -7.86 26.61
N TYR A 210 -23.89 -8.64 26.67
CA TYR A 210 -24.17 -9.69 25.70
C TYR A 210 -25.62 -9.66 25.24
N ILE A 211 -25.88 -10.31 24.10
CA ILE A 211 -27.21 -10.37 23.49
C ILE A 211 -27.76 -11.78 23.60
N ALA A 212 -28.99 -11.88 24.09
CA ALA A 212 -29.79 -13.10 24.07
C ALA A 212 -30.95 -12.96 23.08
N LEU A 213 -31.41 -14.09 22.54
CA LEU A 213 -32.64 -14.15 21.75
C LEU A 213 -33.83 -14.22 22.72
N ASP A 214 -34.81 -13.35 22.51
CA ASP A 214 -35.99 -13.25 23.37
C ASP A 214 -37.02 -14.34 23.00
N ASN A 215 -37.78 -14.81 23.99
CA ASN A 215 -38.82 -15.83 23.79
C ASN A 215 -39.99 -15.32 22.93
N ALA A 216 -40.14 -14.00 22.76
CA ALA A 216 -41.10 -13.41 21.84
C ALA A 216 -40.71 -13.56 20.36
N GLY A 217 -39.45 -13.88 20.06
CA GLY A 217 -38.94 -14.07 18.71
C GLY A 217 -38.69 -15.54 18.35
N ASP A 218 -38.42 -15.76 17.07
CA ASP A 218 -37.94 -17.03 16.54
C ASP A 218 -36.52 -17.33 17.08
N PHE A 219 -36.16 -18.62 17.08
CA PHE A 219 -34.84 -19.14 17.53
C PHE A 219 -34.51 -19.01 19.03
N SER A 220 -35.46 -18.65 19.89
CA SER A 220 -35.26 -18.61 21.35
C SER A 220 -34.75 -19.93 21.97
N THR A 221 -35.12 -21.08 21.38
CA THR A 221 -34.66 -22.41 21.81
C THR A 221 -33.46 -22.94 20.99
N THR A 222 -32.97 -22.18 20.02
CA THR A 222 -31.87 -22.60 19.15
C THR A 222 -30.54 -22.48 19.87
N LEU A 223 -29.73 -23.54 19.81
CA LEU A 223 -28.40 -23.55 20.43
C LEU A 223 -27.50 -22.48 19.78
N THR A 224 -27.20 -21.43 20.54
CA THR A 224 -26.52 -20.22 20.06
C THR A 224 -25.21 -20.00 20.79
N ARG A 225 -24.17 -19.66 20.03
CA ARG A 225 -22.87 -19.27 20.54
C ARG A 225 -22.85 -17.77 20.83
N THR A 226 -23.26 -17.40 22.03
CA THR A 226 -23.26 -16.02 22.54
C THR A 226 -21.89 -15.59 23.09
N TYR A 227 -21.51 -14.36 22.74
CA TYR A 227 -20.33 -13.67 23.23
C TYR A 227 -20.71 -12.33 23.87
N ALA A 228 -19.93 -11.92 24.86
CA ALA A 228 -20.04 -10.65 25.56
C ALA A 228 -18.87 -9.73 25.23
N ALA A 229 -19.16 -8.44 25.16
CA ALA A 229 -18.16 -7.39 25.14
C ALA A 229 -17.94 -6.80 26.54
N ARG A 230 -16.69 -6.47 26.84
CA ARG A 230 -16.34 -5.73 28.05
C ARG A 230 -16.72 -4.26 27.89
N ILE A 231 -17.38 -3.71 28.91
CA ILE A 231 -17.66 -2.27 29.04
C ILE A 231 -16.73 -1.71 30.12
N PRO A 232 -15.91 -0.67 29.82
CA PRO A 232 -15.09 -0.03 30.83
C PRO A 232 -15.94 0.71 31.87
N ASN A 233 -15.31 1.16 32.95
CA ASN A 233 -15.99 2.01 33.94
C ASN A 233 -16.47 3.32 33.29
N LEU A 234 -17.76 3.65 33.46
CA LEU A 234 -18.40 4.86 32.92
C LEU A 234 -18.91 5.82 34.01
N LYS A 235 -18.47 5.63 35.27
CA LYS A 235 -18.84 6.50 36.38
C LYS A 235 -18.48 7.96 36.09
N ASN A 236 -19.46 8.83 36.21
CA ASN A 236 -19.34 10.27 35.93
C ASN A 236 -18.89 10.63 34.49
N ILE A 237 -19.02 9.70 33.54
CA ILE A 237 -18.74 9.94 32.12
C ILE A 237 -20.06 10.20 31.39
N THR A 238 -20.19 11.37 30.78
CA THR A 238 -21.39 11.76 30.00
C THR A 238 -21.35 11.28 28.56
N SER A 239 -20.16 11.22 27.97
CA SER A 239 -19.94 10.78 26.59
C SER A 239 -18.61 10.05 26.46
N ARG A 240 -18.59 8.87 25.83
CA ARG A 240 -17.36 8.12 25.51
C ARG A 240 -17.57 7.15 24.35
N LYS A 241 -16.60 7.08 23.45
CA LYS A 241 -16.51 6.01 22.44
C LYS A 241 -16.07 4.70 23.08
N LEU A 242 -16.69 3.62 22.64
CA LEU A 242 -16.44 2.28 23.16
C LEU A 242 -15.98 1.39 22.01
N PHE A 243 -15.05 0.49 22.30
CA PHE A 243 -14.59 -0.49 21.35
C PHE A 243 -14.33 -1.84 22.03
N ALA A 244 -14.67 -2.93 21.36
CA ALA A 244 -14.46 -4.28 21.85
C ALA A 244 -13.49 -5.06 20.96
N VAL A 245 -12.19 -4.96 21.31
CA VAL A 245 -11.09 -5.66 20.60
C VAL A 245 -11.21 -7.18 20.67
N ASN A 246 -11.73 -7.71 21.78
CA ASN A 246 -11.90 -9.13 22.05
C ASN A 246 -13.32 -9.37 22.56
N GLN A 247 -13.87 -10.51 22.18
CA GLN A 247 -15.17 -10.99 22.62
C GLN A 247 -14.97 -12.15 23.61
N PHE A 248 -15.85 -12.30 24.58
CA PHE A 248 -15.72 -13.29 25.65
C PHE A 248 -16.90 -14.24 25.63
N ARG A 249 -16.63 -15.55 25.60
CA ARG A 249 -17.71 -16.55 25.54
C ARG A 249 -18.56 -16.48 26.81
N VAL A 250 -19.88 -16.44 26.64
CA VAL A 250 -20.82 -16.58 27.76
C VAL A 250 -21.10 -18.06 28.00
N TYR A 251 -20.58 -18.61 29.08
CA TYR A 251 -20.79 -20.00 29.48
C TYR A 251 -21.93 -20.13 30.50
N PRO A 252 -22.62 -21.28 30.57
CA PRO A 252 -23.39 -21.65 31.76
C PRO A 252 -22.43 -21.98 32.91
N ALA A 253 -22.73 -21.54 34.13
CA ALA A 253 -21.94 -21.96 35.30
C ALA A 253 -22.07 -23.48 35.53
N PRO A 254 -21.00 -24.19 35.98
CA PRO A 254 -19.69 -23.70 36.39
C PRO A 254 -18.61 -23.71 35.27
N ASP A 255 -18.99 -23.89 34.00
CA ASP A 255 -18.03 -24.00 32.89
C ASP A 255 -17.20 -22.72 32.70
N ASN A 256 -17.64 -21.60 33.31
CA ASN A 256 -16.95 -20.32 33.37
C ASN A 256 -15.86 -20.25 34.47
N SER A 257 -14.96 -21.24 34.54
CA SER A 257 -13.87 -21.19 35.53
C SER A 257 -12.89 -20.07 35.17
N ASN A 258 -12.61 -19.14 36.10
CA ASN A 258 -11.54 -18.14 35.99
C ASN A 258 -10.23 -18.84 35.64
N SER A 259 -9.86 -18.80 34.36
CA SER A 259 -8.64 -19.39 33.83
C SER A 259 -7.61 -18.30 33.60
N ALA A 260 -6.37 -18.55 34.01
CA ALA A 260 -5.23 -17.67 33.71
C ALA A 260 -5.04 -17.42 32.19
N ALA A 261 -5.65 -18.26 31.34
CA ALA A 261 -5.68 -18.08 29.89
C ALA A 261 -6.34 -16.76 29.43
N TYR A 262 -7.20 -16.15 30.26
CA TYR A 262 -7.92 -14.92 29.92
C TYR A 262 -7.24 -13.65 30.42
N ASP A 263 -6.21 -13.73 31.26
CA ASP A 263 -5.58 -12.56 31.88
C ASP A 263 -5.03 -11.58 30.84
N GLU A 264 -4.31 -12.09 29.84
CA GLU A 264 -3.76 -11.26 28.74
C GLU A 264 -4.88 -10.72 27.84
N ILE A 265 -5.95 -11.47 27.63
CA ILE A 265 -7.09 -11.06 26.80
C ILE A 265 -7.88 -9.93 27.48
N ILE A 266 -8.04 -10.01 28.80
CA ILE A 266 -8.64 -8.95 29.61
C ILE A 266 -7.74 -7.71 29.56
N ARG A 267 -6.42 -7.86 29.69
CA ARG A 267 -5.48 -6.74 29.54
C ARG A 267 -5.62 -6.05 28.18
N GLU A 268 -5.63 -6.81 27.10
CA GLU A 268 -5.87 -6.29 25.75
C GLU A 268 -7.20 -5.52 25.66
N SER A 269 -8.27 -6.08 26.22
CA SER A 269 -9.60 -5.44 26.24
C SER A 269 -9.68 -4.15 27.08
N ILE A 270 -8.66 -3.89 27.91
CA ILE A 270 -8.52 -2.63 28.65
C ILE A 270 -7.70 -1.63 27.82
N ILE A 271 -6.64 -2.09 27.18
CA ILE A 271 -5.71 -1.26 26.41
C ILE A 271 -6.39 -0.72 25.15
N TYR A 272 -7.16 -1.54 24.44
CA TYR A 272 -7.80 -1.19 23.17
C TYR A 272 -9.28 -0.81 23.31
N ASP A 273 -9.74 -0.44 24.51
CA ASP A 273 -11.15 -0.07 24.75
C ASP A 273 -11.59 1.23 24.06
N ASP A 274 -10.64 1.95 23.44
CA ASP A 274 -10.83 3.16 22.66
C ASP A 274 -10.74 2.95 21.14
N GLY A 275 -10.32 1.77 20.67
CA GLY A 275 -10.22 1.44 19.25
C GLY A 275 -9.06 2.09 18.51
N PHE A 276 -7.97 2.48 19.18
CA PHE A 276 -6.76 3.01 18.52
C PHE A 276 -5.56 2.08 18.68
N ALA A 277 -4.74 1.96 17.63
CA ALA A 277 -3.44 1.29 17.71
C ALA A 277 -2.52 2.01 18.71
N LYS A 278 -1.67 1.25 19.40
CA LYS A 278 -0.71 1.73 20.40
C LYS A 278 0.70 1.87 19.83
N ILE A 279 1.00 1.14 18.77
CA ILE A 279 2.25 1.25 18.01
C ILE A 279 1.90 1.38 16.53
N VAL A 280 2.29 2.51 15.95
CA VAL A 280 2.33 2.77 14.51
C VAL A 280 3.79 2.97 14.13
N HIS A 281 4.19 2.52 12.95
CA HIS A 281 5.52 2.74 12.43
C HIS A 281 5.46 2.84 10.91
N ALA A 282 6.44 3.54 10.34
CA ALA A 282 6.45 3.81 8.91
C ALA A 282 7.87 3.92 8.38
N SER A 283 8.03 3.69 7.08
CA SER A 283 9.34 3.75 6.43
C SER A 283 9.17 4.06 4.96
N GLN A 284 10.00 4.98 4.46
CA GLN A 284 10.23 5.13 3.03
C GLN A 284 11.35 4.15 2.60
N PRO A 285 11.18 3.39 1.50
CA PRO A 285 12.23 2.51 0.99
C PRO A 285 13.49 3.27 0.59
N VAL A 286 14.64 2.72 1.00
CA VAL A 286 15.97 3.29 0.71
C VAL A 286 16.77 2.46 -0.29
N ASN A 287 16.24 1.28 -0.67
CA ASN A 287 16.90 0.31 -1.55
C ASN A 287 15.92 -0.22 -2.62
N GLN A 288 16.46 -0.70 -3.74
CA GLN A 288 15.70 -1.42 -4.77
C GLN A 288 15.09 -2.72 -4.24
N ASP A 289 15.81 -3.44 -3.37
CA ASP A 289 15.25 -4.57 -2.63
C ASP A 289 14.47 -4.02 -1.43
N LEU A 290 13.14 -4.06 -1.52
CA LEU A 290 12.25 -3.55 -0.47
C LEU A 290 12.38 -4.30 0.86
N SER A 291 13.03 -5.47 0.90
CA SER A 291 13.30 -6.19 2.15
C SER A 291 14.54 -5.66 2.91
N ILE A 292 15.32 -4.79 2.29
CA ILE A 292 16.47 -4.10 2.87
C ILE A 292 16.03 -2.74 3.40
N GLU A 293 16.43 -2.40 4.64
CA GLU A 293 15.88 -1.25 5.38
C GLU A 293 16.86 -0.10 5.60
N ASP A 294 18.17 -0.37 5.62
CA ASP A 294 19.21 0.57 6.04
C ASP A 294 20.31 0.79 5.01
N ASP A 295 20.60 -0.21 4.16
CA ASP A 295 21.59 -0.08 3.10
C ASP A 295 21.06 0.75 1.92
N ASN A 296 21.67 1.93 1.71
CA ASN A 296 21.35 2.87 0.64
C ASN A 296 22.30 2.76 -0.57
N SER A 297 23.17 1.75 -0.62
CA SER A 297 24.15 1.58 -1.72
C SER A 297 23.51 1.33 -3.09
N ASN A 298 22.31 0.75 -3.10
CA ASN A 298 21.51 0.49 -4.30
C ASN A 298 20.16 1.23 -4.19
N PRO A 299 20.12 2.55 -4.46
CA PRO A 299 18.93 3.35 -4.25
C PRO A 299 17.75 2.92 -5.14
N PRO A 300 16.49 3.15 -4.73
CA PRO A 300 15.31 2.73 -5.47
C PRO A 300 15.29 3.31 -6.89
N THR A 301 14.79 2.52 -7.85
CA THR A 301 14.58 2.98 -9.23
C THR A 301 13.24 3.69 -9.43
N HIS A 302 12.25 3.35 -8.61
CA HIS A 302 10.90 3.91 -8.64
C HIS A 302 10.43 4.23 -7.22
N ASP A 303 9.55 5.23 -7.10
CA ASP A 303 9.03 5.64 -5.80
C ASP A 303 7.76 4.85 -5.50
N VAL A 304 7.68 4.30 -4.30
CA VAL A 304 6.53 3.51 -3.83
C VAL A 304 5.85 4.15 -2.62
N GLY A 305 6.19 5.41 -2.32
CA GLY A 305 5.62 6.18 -1.23
C GLY A 305 6.08 5.71 0.15
N ILE A 306 5.21 5.88 1.14
CA ILE A 306 5.47 5.55 2.54
C ILE A 306 4.83 4.20 2.87
N ARG A 307 5.63 3.26 3.38
CA ARG A 307 5.13 1.97 3.87
C ARG A 307 4.70 2.12 5.33
N LEU A 308 3.54 1.56 5.67
CA LEU A 308 2.90 1.70 6.97
C LEU A 308 2.68 0.34 7.62
N GLY A 309 2.97 0.25 8.92
CA GLY A 309 2.66 -0.90 9.76
C GLY A 309 2.18 -0.45 11.15
N TRP A 310 1.57 -1.37 11.89
CA TRP A 310 1.00 -1.09 13.21
C TRP A 310 0.77 -2.39 13.98
N GLU A 311 1.01 -2.41 15.28
CA GLU A 311 0.68 -3.57 16.13
C GLU A 311 1.28 -4.92 15.64
N ASP A 312 2.48 -4.90 15.05
CA ASP A 312 3.09 -6.05 14.38
C ASP A 312 3.06 -7.34 15.23
N GLU A 313 3.44 -7.23 16.50
CA GLU A 313 3.44 -8.34 17.44
C GLU A 313 2.02 -8.72 17.88
N GLN A 314 1.18 -7.73 18.17
CA GLN A 314 -0.15 -7.94 18.70
C GLN A 314 -1.09 -8.58 17.67
N ILE A 315 -1.00 -8.18 16.39
CA ILE A 315 -1.71 -8.81 15.29
C ILE A 315 -1.28 -10.27 15.12
N THR A 316 0.03 -10.53 15.22
CA THR A 316 0.58 -11.89 15.14
C THR A 316 0.03 -12.77 16.27
N ILE A 317 -0.03 -12.25 17.51
CA ILE A 317 -0.64 -12.92 18.66
C ILE A 317 -2.12 -13.19 18.41
N TRP A 318 -2.88 -12.19 17.95
CA TRP A 318 -4.31 -12.33 17.68
C TRP A 318 -4.60 -13.40 16.63
N TYR A 319 -3.90 -13.39 15.50
CA TYR A 319 -4.09 -14.39 14.46
C TYR A 319 -3.73 -15.79 14.92
N ASN A 320 -2.59 -15.97 15.58
CA ASN A 320 -2.19 -17.29 16.10
C ASN A 320 -3.15 -17.80 17.18
N ARG A 321 -3.74 -16.91 17.99
CA ARG A 321 -4.81 -17.27 18.94
C ARG A 321 -6.07 -17.76 18.22
N GLN A 322 -6.48 -17.12 17.13
CA GLN A 322 -7.65 -17.58 16.36
C GLN A 322 -7.40 -18.94 15.67
N LEU A 323 -6.18 -19.20 15.16
CA LEU A 323 -5.84 -20.47 14.51
C LEU A 323 -5.69 -21.63 15.50
N SER A 324 -5.10 -21.38 16.67
CA SER A 324 -4.80 -22.41 17.67
C SER A 324 -5.91 -22.61 18.71
N GLN A 325 -6.77 -21.59 18.92
CA GLN A 325 -7.72 -21.50 20.04
C GLN A 325 -7.06 -21.70 21.40
N LYS A 326 -5.83 -21.21 21.54
CA LYS A 326 -5.03 -21.26 22.76
C LYS A 326 -4.33 -19.93 22.99
N GLU A 327 -4.11 -19.62 24.25
CA GLU A 327 -3.25 -18.51 24.65
C GLU A 327 -1.78 -18.95 24.51
N GLU A 328 -0.92 -18.09 23.94
CA GLU A 328 0.43 -18.45 23.49
C GLU A 328 1.35 -18.83 24.66
N PHE A 329 1.28 -18.11 25.78
CA PHE A 329 2.20 -18.27 26.90
C PHE A 329 1.82 -19.43 27.82
N SER A 330 0.54 -19.52 28.18
CA SER A 330 -0.02 -20.54 29.05
C SER A 330 -0.35 -21.83 28.30
N ASN A 331 -0.49 -21.78 26.97
CA ASN A 331 -0.92 -22.89 26.11
C ASN A 331 -2.28 -23.49 26.52
N LEU A 332 -3.07 -22.73 27.28
CA LEU A 332 -4.40 -23.13 27.74
C LEU A 332 -5.44 -22.78 26.66
N PRO A 333 -6.49 -23.62 26.51
CA PRO A 333 -7.59 -23.34 25.59
C PRO A 333 -8.29 -22.02 25.93
N VAL A 334 -8.65 -21.27 24.89
CA VAL A 334 -9.35 -20.00 25.05
C VAL A 334 -10.38 -19.78 23.94
N ASP A 335 -11.57 -19.33 24.33
CA ASP A 335 -12.67 -19.00 23.42
C ASP A 335 -12.96 -17.49 23.49
N ALA A 336 -12.09 -16.75 22.80
CA ALA A 336 -12.17 -15.31 22.70
C ALA A 336 -11.95 -14.88 21.24
N PRO A 337 -13.03 -14.78 20.44
CA PRO A 337 -12.89 -14.31 19.08
C PRO A 337 -12.40 -12.88 19.05
N MET A 338 -11.49 -12.59 18.11
CA MET A 338 -11.01 -11.25 17.85
C MET A 338 -12.15 -10.41 17.28
N GLY A 339 -12.36 -9.23 17.88
CA GLY A 339 -13.35 -8.26 17.44
C GLY A 339 -12.86 -7.35 16.32
N VAL A 340 -11.56 -7.14 16.20
CA VAL A 340 -10.92 -6.37 15.13
C VAL A 340 -11.04 -7.12 13.80
N PHE A 341 -11.53 -6.43 12.78
CA PHE A 341 -11.74 -6.95 11.44
C PHE A 341 -10.95 -6.19 10.37
N GLY A 342 -10.71 -4.90 10.59
CA GLY A 342 -9.89 -4.08 9.70
C GLY A 342 -9.29 -2.87 10.41
N TYR A 343 -8.52 -2.08 9.66
CA TYR A 343 -7.79 -0.93 10.16
C TYR A 343 -8.04 0.29 9.27
N ARG A 344 -8.18 1.47 9.86
CA ARG A 344 -8.37 2.73 9.13
C ARG A 344 -7.19 3.64 9.44
N VAL A 345 -6.54 4.13 8.39
CA VAL A 345 -5.34 4.95 8.49
C VAL A 345 -5.75 6.41 8.34
N ASP A 346 -5.41 7.23 9.32
CA ASP A 346 -5.52 8.68 9.21
C ASP A 346 -4.13 9.27 9.01
N ALA A 347 -4.05 10.29 8.17
CA ALA A 347 -2.82 11.02 7.88
C ALA A 347 -3.06 12.52 7.97
N ARG A 348 -2.00 13.27 8.28
CA ARG A 348 -1.97 14.73 8.19
C ARG A 348 -0.56 15.23 7.89
N GLU A 349 -0.44 16.42 7.31
CA GLU A 349 0.87 17.11 7.27
C GLU A 349 1.28 17.50 8.70
N LYS A 350 2.55 17.31 9.05
CA LYS A 350 3.09 17.60 10.37
C LYS A 350 2.84 19.07 10.73
N GLY A 351 2.19 19.29 11.87
CA GLY A 351 1.77 20.63 12.32
C GLY A 351 0.34 21.03 11.93
N SER A 352 -0.35 20.25 11.09
CA SER A 352 -1.79 20.39 10.89
C SER A 352 -2.58 19.86 12.10
N ALA A 353 -3.73 20.46 12.39
CA ALA A 353 -4.63 19.98 13.44
C ALA A 353 -5.48 18.79 12.96
N ASP A 354 -5.95 18.85 11.71
CA ASP A 354 -7.00 17.97 11.21
C ASP A 354 -6.44 16.64 10.68
N TRP A 355 -7.06 15.55 11.13
CA TRP A 355 -6.78 14.20 10.65
C TRP A 355 -7.64 13.89 9.42
N LEU A 356 -7.01 13.37 8.36
CA LEU A 356 -7.70 12.99 7.13
C LEU A 356 -7.65 11.47 6.98
N SER A 357 -8.81 10.82 6.90
CA SER A 357 -8.90 9.38 6.70
C SER A 357 -8.49 9.01 5.27
N GLN A 358 -7.41 8.26 5.15
CA GLN A 358 -6.94 7.72 3.87
C GLN A 358 -7.78 6.54 3.40
N ASN A 359 -8.76 6.10 4.19
CA ASN A 359 -9.68 5.04 3.84
C ASN A 359 -11.02 5.58 3.32
N MET A 360 -11.31 6.88 3.43
CA MET A 360 -12.59 7.44 3.01
C MET A 360 -12.73 7.45 1.48
N VAL A 361 -13.87 6.94 1.01
CA VAL A 361 -14.25 6.89 -0.41
C VAL A 361 -15.71 7.24 -0.58
N VAL A 362 -16.07 7.72 -1.76
CA VAL A 362 -17.46 8.03 -2.13
C VAL A 362 -17.82 7.21 -3.37
N ASN A 363 -19.03 6.65 -3.39
CA ASN A 363 -19.50 5.92 -4.56
C ASN A 363 -20.00 6.87 -5.66
N THR A 364 -19.57 6.65 -6.90
CA THR A 364 -19.94 7.47 -8.07
C THR A 364 -21.30 7.08 -8.67
N ALA A 365 -21.79 5.89 -8.37
CA ALA A 365 -23.05 5.34 -8.84
C ALA A 365 -23.77 4.58 -7.72
N PRO A 366 -25.10 4.41 -7.76
CA PRO A 366 -25.81 3.66 -6.73
C PRO A 366 -25.38 2.19 -6.74
N VAL A 367 -25.19 1.62 -5.55
CA VAL A 367 -24.88 0.20 -5.36
C VAL A 367 -26.18 -0.55 -5.13
N VAL A 368 -26.54 -1.43 -6.07
CA VAL A 368 -27.84 -2.12 -6.10
C VAL A 368 -27.67 -3.62 -6.34
N LEU A 369 -28.62 -4.40 -5.81
CA LEU A 369 -28.84 -5.81 -6.17
C LEU A 369 -30.10 -5.92 -7.05
N ALA A 370 -30.35 -7.12 -7.59
CA ALA A 370 -31.55 -7.45 -8.37
C ALA A 370 -31.85 -6.46 -9.52
N ASN A 371 -30.81 -6.09 -10.29
CA ASN A 371 -30.92 -5.13 -11.41
C ASN A 371 -31.55 -3.78 -11.02
N GLY A 372 -31.30 -3.30 -9.80
CA GLY A 372 -31.84 -2.03 -9.31
C GLY A 372 -33.05 -2.16 -8.39
N GLY A 373 -33.56 -3.37 -8.15
CA GLY A 373 -34.71 -3.59 -7.27
C GLY A 373 -34.41 -3.43 -5.78
N ILE A 374 -33.14 -3.57 -5.36
CA ILE A 374 -32.73 -3.47 -3.96
C ILE A 374 -31.53 -2.53 -3.86
N GLU A 375 -31.74 -1.35 -3.30
CA GLU A 375 -30.66 -0.38 -3.06
C GLU A 375 -29.90 -0.71 -1.77
N ILE A 376 -28.58 -0.88 -1.91
CA ILE A 376 -27.64 -1.07 -0.79
C ILE A 376 -27.05 0.28 -0.35
N MET A 377 -26.69 1.12 -1.32
CA MET A 377 -26.08 2.43 -1.09
C MET A 377 -26.45 3.38 -2.24
N ALA A 378 -26.99 4.56 -1.90
CA ALA A 378 -27.27 5.61 -2.87
C ALA A 378 -25.98 6.22 -3.42
N ALA A 379 -25.99 6.79 -4.63
CA ALA A 379 -24.83 7.51 -5.18
C ALA A 379 -24.41 8.69 -4.29
N GLY A 380 -23.11 8.96 -4.19
CA GLY A 380 -22.56 10.05 -3.38
C GLY A 380 -22.52 9.77 -1.87
N THR A 381 -22.72 8.52 -1.44
CA THR A 381 -22.64 8.13 -0.04
C THR A 381 -21.17 7.88 0.35
N PRO A 382 -20.64 8.52 1.41
CA PRO A 382 -19.31 8.23 1.92
C PRO A 382 -19.27 6.85 2.58
N LEU A 383 -18.16 6.14 2.38
CA LEU A 383 -17.86 4.85 2.98
C LEU A 383 -16.39 4.83 3.42
N GLU A 384 -16.14 4.23 4.57
CA GLU A 384 -14.80 4.07 5.12
C GLU A 384 -14.43 2.58 5.26
N PRO A 385 -14.04 1.90 4.17
CA PRO A 385 -13.57 0.52 4.21
C PRO A 385 -12.29 0.37 5.04
N GLY A 386 -12.19 -0.73 5.80
CA GLY A 386 -10.96 -1.06 6.53
C GLY A 386 -9.91 -1.71 5.62
N THR A 387 -8.64 -1.40 5.86
CA THR A 387 -7.49 -2.14 5.35
C THR A 387 -7.36 -3.46 6.13
N GLU A 388 -7.34 -4.59 5.43
CA GLU A 388 -7.18 -5.92 6.04
C GLU A 388 -5.69 -6.33 6.03
N VAL A 389 -5.21 -6.90 7.14
CA VAL A 389 -3.87 -7.51 7.20
C VAL A 389 -3.99 -8.97 6.80
N THR A 390 -3.47 -9.34 5.63
CA THR A 390 -3.60 -10.73 5.15
C THR A 390 -2.24 -11.42 5.13
N PRO A 391 -2.02 -12.44 6.00
CA PRO A 391 -0.85 -13.29 5.90
C PRO A 391 -0.87 -14.07 4.57
N ALA A 392 0.31 -14.28 3.99
CA ALA A 392 0.48 -15.02 2.74
C ALA A 392 1.49 -16.15 2.90
N ALA A 393 1.29 -17.24 2.16
CA ALA A 393 2.30 -18.25 1.98
C ALA A 393 3.21 -17.83 0.81
N HIS A 394 4.52 -18.06 0.95
CA HIS A 394 5.51 -17.82 -0.12
C HIS A 394 5.91 -19.11 -0.86
N GLY A 395 5.17 -20.19 -0.63
CA GLY A 395 5.43 -21.56 -1.09
C GLY A 395 4.32 -22.50 -0.61
N ASP A 396 4.68 -23.73 -0.24
CA ASP A 396 3.77 -24.73 0.31
C ASP A 396 3.29 -24.34 1.72
N ILE A 397 2.00 -24.00 1.81
CA ILE A 397 1.38 -23.54 3.07
C ILE A 397 1.40 -24.61 4.17
N ALA A 398 1.34 -25.90 3.81
CA ALA A 398 1.26 -27.00 4.76
C ALA A 398 2.59 -27.22 5.48
N ASN A 399 3.71 -27.04 4.77
CA ASN A 399 5.05 -27.27 5.29
C ASN A 399 5.70 -25.99 5.83
N GLU A 400 5.60 -24.87 5.12
CA GLU A 400 6.34 -23.63 5.43
C GLU A 400 5.53 -22.66 6.32
N GLY A 401 4.21 -22.78 6.30
CA GLY A 401 3.30 -21.87 7.00
C GLY A 401 3.11 -20.55 6.27
N MET A 402 2.67 -19.53 7.02
CA MET A 402 2.31 -18.22 6.47
C MET A 402 3.12 -17.12 7.13
N TRP A 403 3.40 -16.07 6.36
CA TRP A 403 4.04 -14.85 6.84
C TRP A 403 3.09 -13.67 6.75
N ALA A 404 2.99 -12.89 7.82
CA ALA A 404 2.42 -11.57 7.77
C ALA A 404 3.36 -10.62 6.98
N PRO A 405 2.81 -9.70 6.17
CA PRO A 405 3.61 -8.73 5.44
C PRO A 405 4.52 -7.91 6.36
N MET A 406 5.71 -7.54 5.88
CA MET A 406 6.65 -6.67 6.60
C MET A 406 6.03 -5.31 6.97
N TYR A 407 5.34 -4.69 6.02
CA TYR A 407 4.47 -3.52 6.21
C TYR A 407 3.09 -3.89 5.65
N TYR A 408 2.02 -3.37 6.24
CA TYR A 408 0.66 -3.79 5.90
C TYR A 408 0.06 -3.06 4.71
N THR A 409 0.49 -1.82 4.48
CA THR A 409 0.06 -1.03 3.32
C THR A 409 1.13 -0.03 2.91
N SER A 410 0.95 0.59 1.74
CA SER A 410 1.78 1.67 1.21
C SER A 410 0.90 2.84 0.78
N TRP A 411 1.27 4.05 1.19
CA TRP A 411 0.55 5.27 0.87
C TRP A 411 1.36 6.15 -0.07
N ILE A 412 0.72 6.51 -1.18
CA ILE A 412 1.28 7.34 -2.26
C ILE A 412 0.55 8.69 -2.40
N GLY A 413 -0.12 9.15 -1.34
CA GLY A 413 -0.93 10.38 -1.39
C GLY A 413 -2.32 10.20 -2.01
N LYS A 414 -2.86 8.98 -1.98
CA LYS A 414 -4.20 8.63 -2.46
C LYS A 414 -4.90 7.69 -1.49
N SER A 415 -6.22 7.55 -1.64
CA SER A 415 -7.03 6.64 -0.83
C SER A 415 -6.50 5.20 -0.87
N LEU A 416 -6.36 4.61 0.31
CA LEU A 416 -6.05 3.19 0.54
C LEU A 416 -7.27 2.29 0.31
N GLY A 417 -8.48 2.86 0.20
CA GLY A 417 -9.72 2.12 -0.01
C GLY A 417 -9.97 1.71 -1.46
N THR A 418 -9.23 2.28 -2.42
CA THR A 418 -9.41 2.05 -3.87
C THR A 418 -8.08 1.81 -4.58
N SER A 419 -8.12 1.04 -5.66
CA SER A 419 -6.99 0.93 -6.57
C SER A 419 -6.69 2.27 -7.25
N ASP A 420 -5.41 2.56 -7.49
CA ASP A 420 -4.99 3.79 -8.15
C ASP A 420 -5.48 3.87 -9.62
N LYS A 421 -6.47 4.73 -9.84
CA LYS A 421 -7.10 4.96 -11.13
C LYS A 421 -6.11 5.49 -12.17
N ASP A 422 -5.25 6.42 -11.76
CA ASP A 422 -4.36 7.13 -12.66
C ASP A 422 -3.20 6.24 -13.08
N ALA A 423 -2.62 5.45 -12.18
CA ALA A 423 -1.60 4.47 -12.55
C ALA A 423 -2.10 3.52 -13.65
N ALA A 424 -3.31 2.98 -13.49
CA ALA A 424 -3.87 2.06 -14.47
C ALA A 424 -4.23 2.73 -15.82
N GLU A 425 -4.59 4.01 -15.83
CA GLU A 425 -4.80 4.77 -17.08
C GLU A 425 -3.47 5.12 -17.76
N ILE A 426 -2.47 5.56 -16.98
CA ILE A 426 -1.13 5.93 -17.46
C ILE A 426 -0.39 4.71 -18.04
N TYR A 427 -0.43 3.58 -17.34
CA TYR A 427 0.19 2.32 -17.80
C TYR A 427 -0.69 1.49 -18.73
N GLN A 428 -1.84 2.03 -19.18
CA GLN A 428 -2.78 1.38 -20.10
C GLN A 428 -3.21 -0.04 -19.67
N LEU A 429 -3.30 -0.29 -18.35
CA LEU A 429 -3.67 -1.59 -17.78
C LEU A 429 -5.14 -1.98 -18.03
N ASN A 430 -5.94 -1.10 -18.64
CA ASN A 430 -7.35 -1.34 -18.94
C ASN A 430 -7.59 -1.81 -20.39
N ASN A 431 -6.53 -1.94 -21.21
CA ASN A 431 -6.66 -2.34 -22.61
C ASN A 431 -6.83 -3.87 -22.73
N GLU A 432 -7.82 -4.32 -23.52
CA GLU A 432 -8.19 -5.74 -23.73
C GLU A 432 -7.06 -6.59 -24.34
N SER A 433 -6.00 -5.95 -24.82
CA SER A 433 -4.72 -6.54 -25.19
C SER A 433 -3.61 -5.52 -24.98
N VAL A 434 -2.71 -5.77 -24.04
CA VAL A 434 -1.37 -5.16 -24.09
C VAL A 434 -0.59 -5.97 -25.11
N VAL A 435 -0.31 -5.41 -26.27
CA VAL A 435 0.66 -6.00 -27.20
C VAL A 435 2.02 -5.83 -26.54
N ASP A 436 2.72 -6.93 -26.26
CA ASP A 436 4.12 -6.86 -25.87
C ASP A 436 4.91 -6.24 -27.03
N ARG A 437 5.15 -4.93 -26.92
CA ARG A 437 5.83 -4.11 -27.93
C ARG A 437 7.25 -4.61 -28.22
N ASN A 438 7.87 -5.34 -27.30
CA ASN A 438 9.22 -5.86 -27.49
C ASN A 438 9.25 -7.16 -28.32
N ASN A 439 8.13 -7.90 -28.41
CA ASN A 439 8.15 -9.26 -28.97
C ASN A 439 7.17 -9.49 -30.13
N GLY A 440 6.33 -8.52 -30.50
CA GLY A 440 5.42 -8.61 -31.66
C GLY A 440 4.43 -9.79 -31.60
N THR A 441 4.44 -10.52 -30.50
CA THR A 441 3.58 -11.65 -30.20
C THR A 441 2.67 -11.20 -29.08
N ALA A 442 1.37 -11.47 -29.24
CA ALA A 442 0.42 -11.33 -28.16
C ALA A 442 0.80 -12.37 -27.08
N THR A 443 1.71 -11.99 -26.17
CA THR A 443 1.93 -12.75 -24.94
C THR A 443 0.58 -12.86 -24.25
N GLY A 444 0.26 -14.08 -23.81
CA GLY A 444 -1.09 -14.54 -23.53
C GLY A 444 -1.95 -13.47 -22.85
N LYS A 445 -3.08 -13.15 -23.47
CA LYS A 445 -4.10 -12.23 -22.97
C LYS A 445 -4.39 -12.49 -21.49
N ILE A 446 -3.70 -11.79 -20.59
CA ILE A 446 -4.30 -11.44 -19.32
C ILE A 446 -5.24 -10.31 -19.71
N ILE A 447 -6.47 -10.66 -20.12
CA ILE A 447 -7.53 -9.67 -20.29
C ILE A 447 -7.69 -9.06 -18.90
N PRO A 448 -7.27 -7.80 -18.68
CA PRO A 448 -7.54 -7.16 -17.42
C PRO A 448 -9.07 -7.11 -17.32
N LYS A 449 -9.66 -7.74 -16.28
CA LYS A 449 -11.10 -7.58 -16.03
C LYS A 449 -11.37 -6.08 -16.07
N LYS A 450 -12.31 -5.61 -16.90
CA LYS A 450 -12.75 -4.20 -16.89
C LYS A 450 -13.03 -3.83 -15.45
N THR A 451 -12.17 -3.01 -14.85
CA THR A 451 -12.32 -2.60 -13.47
C THR A 451 -13.44 -1.57 -13.45
N PHE A 452 -14.63 -2.02 -13.08
CA PHE A 452 -15.73 -1.10 -12.79
C PHE A 452 -15.36 -0.32 -11.53
N ARG A 453 -15.06 0.97 -11.69
CA ARG A 453 -14.63 1.85 -10.59
C ARG A 453 -15.84 2.55 -10.00
N LEU A 454 -16.43 1.89 -9.01
CA LEU A 454 -17.60 2.39 -8.30
C LEU A 454 -17.27 3.46 -7.27
N TYR A 455 -16.02 3.50 -6.80
CA TYR A 455 -15.58 4.35 -5.70
C TYR A 455 -14.46 5.28 -6.16
N GLU A 456 -14.49 6.52 -5.67
CA GLU A 456 -13.43 7.51 -5.79
C GLU A 456 -13.07 8.05 -4.40
N GLN A 457 -11.89 8.64 -4.24
CA GLN A 457 -11.49 9.24 -2.97
C GLN A 457 -12.42 10.39 -2.60
N ASP A 458 -12.77 10.49 -1.32
CA ASP A 458 -13.51 11.64 -0.82
C ASP A 458 -12.66 12.91 -0.90
N ALA A 459 -13.20 13.96 -1.52
CA ALA A 459 -12.51 15.23 -1.74
C ALA A 459 -12.14 15.92 -0.42
N ASP A 460 -12.93 15.73 0.64
CA ASP A 460 -12.66 16.32 1.97
C ASP A 460 -11.51 15.60 2.71
N HIS A 461 -11.04 14.47 2.17
CA HIS A 461 -9.97 13.66 2.73
C HIS A 461 -8.77 13.50 1.79
N GLU A 462 -8.64 14.37 0.79
CA GLU A 462 -7.48 14.41 -0.10
C GLU A 462 -6.25 14.98 0.62
N LEU A 463 -5.15 14.22 0.60
CA LEU A 463 -3.86 14.65 1.16
C LEU A 463 -2.74 14.27 0.18
N PRO A 464 -2.21 15.23 -0.61
CA PRO A 464 -1.17 14.94 -1.58
C PRO A 464 0.16 14.63 -0.86
N LEU A 465 0.82 13.56 -1.28
CA LEU A 465 2.17 13.22 -0.83
C LEU A 465 3.20 14.02 -1.65
N ARG A 466 4.08 14.76 -0.97
CA ARG A 466 5.05 15.70 -1.57
C ARG A 466 6.43 15.60 -0.94
N TYR A 467 7.49 15.65 -1.75
CA TYR A 467 8.87 15.66 -1.27
C TYR A 467 9.16 16.90 -0.40
N GLY A 468 9.98 16.71 0.63
CA GLY A 468 10.36 17.76 1.57
C GLY A 468 9.30 18.08 2.63
N LYS A 469 8.18 17.36 2.63
CA LYS A 469 7.13 17.47 3.65
C LYS A 469 7.21 16.32 4.63
N SER A 470 6.74 16.56 5.86
CA SER A 470 6.61 15.52 6.87
C SER A 470 5.13 15.23 7.13
N TYR A 471 4.80 13.97 7.34
CA TYR A 471 3.44 13.50 7.57
C TYR A 471 3.38 12.71 8.88
N GLU A 472 2.25 12.82 9.56
CA GLU A 472 1.95 12.07 10.77
C GLU A 472 0.84 11.07 10.46
N PHE A 473 0.97 9.85 11.00
CA PHE A 473 0.03 8.74 10.78
C PHE A 473 -0.49 8.22 12.11
N ARG A 474 -1.79 7.91 12.15
CA ARG A 474 -2.40 7.12 13.22
C ARG A 474 -3.32 6.05 12.64
N VAL A 475 -3.57 5.00 13.42
CA VAL A 475 -4.40 3.87 12.98
C VAL A 475 -5.55 3.62 13.95
N ARG A 476 -6.75 3.55 13.41
CA ARG A 476 -7.99 3.18 14.09
C ARG A 476 -8.37 1.74 13.80
N LEU A 477 -8.87 1.05 14.81
CA LEU A 477 -9.37 -0.31 14.72
C LEU A 477 -10.84 -0.30 14.27
N MET A 478 -11.18 -1.17 13.34
CA MET A 478 -12.54 -1.38 12.85
C MET A 478 -13.01 -2.77 13.28
N ASP A 479 -14.20 -2.86 13.85
CA ASP A 479 -14.80 -4.14 14.22
C ASP A 479 -15.50 -4.83 13.03
N ILE A 480 -15.89 -6.10 13.19
CA ILE A 480 -16.58 -6.87 12.14
C ILE A 480 -17.95 -6.30 11.72
N SER A 481 -18.52 -5.42 12.54
CA SER A 481 -19.76 -4.72 12.20
C SER A 481 -19.53 -3.46 11.36
N GLY A 482 -18.26 -3.10 11.12
CA GLY A 482 -17.83 -1.85 10.52
C GLY A 482 -17.85 -0.65 11.48
N GLY A 483 -18.04 -0.92 12.77
CA GLY A 483 -17.96 0.05 13.84
C GLY A 483 -16.52 0.39 14.23
N GLY A 484 -16.37 1.30 15.19
CA GLY A 484 -15.08 1.84 15.63
C GLY A 484 -15.07 3.36 15.79
N PRO A 485 -13.98 3.95 16.29
CA PRO A 485 -13.82 5.39 16.40
C PRO A 485 -13.87 6.06 15.02
N ALA A 486 -14.42 7.27 14.96
CA ALA A 486 -14.42 8.12 13.78
C ALA A 486 -13.06 8.79 13.56
N PHE A 487 -12.81 9.31 12.36
CA PHE A 487 -11.54 9.97 12.01
C PHE A 487 -11.26 11.25 12.81
N ASN A 488 -12.27 11.85 13.45
CA ASN A 488 -12.16 13.04 14.28
C ASN A 488 -12.24 12.73 15.78
N ASP A 489 -12.36 11.46 16.16
CA ASP A 489 -12.28 11.05 17.56
C ASP A 489 -10.82 11.08 18.03
N ASP A 490 -10.63 11.30 19.33
CA ASP A 490 -9.32 11.27 19.99
C ASP A 490 -9.13 9.99 20.81
N PRO A 491 -7.91 9.44 20.84
CA PRO A 491 -7.61 8.27 21.68
C PRO A 491 -7.76 8.63 23.16
N THR A 492 -8.42 7.75 23.92
CA THR A 492 -8.55 7.91 25.38
C THR A 492 -7.46 7.16 26.15
N ARG A 493 -6.73 6.27 25.48
CA ARG A 493 -5.59 5.52 26.01
C ARG A 493 -4.33 5.92 25.26
N GLY A 494 -3.25 6.17 26.00
CA GLY A 494 -1.92 6.31 25.40
C GLY A 494 -1.43 4.99 24.78
N GLY A 495 -0.47 5.11 23.86
CA GLY A 495 0.30 4.00 23.30
C GLY A 495 1.79 4.25 23.48
N GLU A 496 2.61 3.27 23.11
CA GLU A 496 4.07 3.44 23.10
C GLU A 496 4.53 4.34 21.95
N ASN A 497 3.88 4.21 20.78
CA ASN A 497 4.04 5.11 19.64
C ASN A 497 2.72 5.21 18.84
N PRO A 498 1.71 5.92 19.37
CA PRO A 498 0.37 5.94 18.76
C PRO A 498 0.29 6.81 17.49
N VAL A 499 1.27 7.69 17.28
CA VAL A 499 1.39 8.57 16.11
C VAL A 499 2.82 8.48 15.61
N GLU A 500 3.00 8.06 14.37
CA GLU A 500 4.32 7.99 13.72
C GLU A 500 4.51 9.19 12.79
N ASP A 501 5.69 9.80 12.82
CA ASP A 501 6.05 10.88 11.90
C ASP A 501 7.14 10.46 10.88
N VAL A 502 6.91 10.79 9.61
CA VAL A 502 7.85 10.48 8.53
C VAL A 502 8.08 11.71 7.67
N SER A 503 9.36 12.03 7.46
CA SER A 503 9.76 13.03 6.46
C SER A 503 9.90 12.37 5.11
N PHE A 504 9.09 12.79 4.14
CA PHE A 504 9.08 12.23 2.81
C PHE A 504 10.14 12.89 1.94
N LYS A 505 11.18 12.13 1.59
CA LYS A 505 12.35 12.63 0.86
C LYS A 505 12.45 12.00 -0.51
N ARG A 506 13.14 12.64 -1.43
CA ARG A 506 13.45 12.02 -2.72
C ARG A 506 14.65 11.10 -2.55
N TYR A 507 14.50 9.81 -2.83
CA TYR A 507 15.57 8.80 -2.84
C TYR A 507 16.08 8.46 -4.24
N ILE A 508 15.35 8.89 -5.28
CA ILE A 508 15.59 8.50 -6.66
C ILE A 508 16.41 9.58 -7.37
N ALA A 509 17.54 9.16 -7.93
CA ALA A 509 18.39 10.00 -8.77
C ALA A 509 17.69 10.36 -10.09
N ALA A 510 18.12 11.45 -10.72
CA ALA A 510 17.59 11.83 -12.03
C ALA A 510 17.89 10.76 -13.09
N GLY A 511 16.95 10.56 -14.02
CA GLY A 511 17.12 9.66 -15.16
C GLY A 511 18.19 10.14 -16.15
N ALA A 512 18.28 9.49 -17.32
CA ALA A 512 19.19 9.92 -18.38
C ALA A 512 18.67 11.15 -19.13
N LEU A 513 19.56 12.07 -19.52
CA LEU A 513 19.21 13.19 -20.40
C LEU A 513 18.69 12.68 -21.75
N GLN A 514 17.81 13.46 -22.37
CA GLN A 514 17.25 13.16 -23.69
C GLN A 514 17.94 13.99 -24.77
N PHE A 515 18.11 13.42 -25.96
CA PHE A 515 18.79 14.06 -27.09
C PHE A 515 17.93 13.92 -28.35
N GLU A 516 17.49 15.04 -28.92
CA GLU A 516 16.59 15.02 -30.09
C GLU A 516 17.24 14.37 -31.32
N GLU A 517 18.53 14.63 -31.54
CA GLU A 517 19.30 14.03 -32.64
C GLU A 517 19.39 12.52 -32.51
N MET A 518 19.57 12.01 -31.28
CA MET A 518 19.62 10.57 -31.01
C MET A 518 18.27 9.91 -31.29
N ASP A 519 17.18 10.53 -30.84
CA ASP A 519 15.83 10.05 -31.11
C ASP A 519 15.52 10.03 -32.61
N ASN A 520 15.89 11.10 -33.32
CA ASN A 520 15.74 11.20 -34.77
C ASN A 520 16.62 10.19 -35.51
N PHE A 521 17.83 9.95 -35.04
CA PHE A 521 18.74 8.96 -35.60
C PHE A 521 18.12 7.56 -35.54
N TYR A 522 17.66 7.13 -34.36
CA TYR A 522 17.01 5.83 -34.22
C TYR A 522 15.66 5.73 -34.95
N ARG A 523 14.90 6.84 -35.11
CA ARG A 523 13.66 6.88 -35.92
C ARG A 523 13.92 6.63 -37.41
N LEU A 524 15.00 7.18 -37.93
CA LEU A 524 15.31 7.14 -39.36
C LEU A 524 16.06 5.87 -39.78
N GLN A 525 16.49 5.05 -38.82
CA GLN A 525 17.12 3.76 -39.12
C GLN A 525 16.09 2.64 -39.24
N ALA A 526 16.20 1.84 -40.29
CA ALA A 526 15.53 0.55 -40.35
C ALA A 526 16.02 -0.31 -39.18
N SER A 527 15.12 -1.09 -38.55
CA SER A 527 15.48 -2.01 -37.45
C SER A 527 16.81 -2.70 -37.73
N PRO A 528 17.73 -2.75 -36.73
CA PRO A 528 19.06 -3.29 -36.95
C PRO A 528 18.95 -4.69 -37.55
N VAL A 529 19.47 -4.85 -38.77
CA VAL A 529 19.61 -6.17 -39.38
C VAL A 529 20.62 -6.91 -38.53
N ALA A 530 20.22 -8.06 -37.96
CA ALA A 530 21.11 -8.91 -37.18
C ALA A 530 22.41 -9.18 -37.98
N GLY A 531 23.54 -8.65 -37.52
CA GLY A 531 24.86 -8.85 -38.13
C GLY A 531 25.59 -7.59 -38.63
N ALA A 532 24.99 -6.39 -38.54
CA ALA A 532 25.69 -5.13 -38.85
C ALA A 532 25.57 -4.10 -37.71
N PRO A 533 26.17 -4.35 -36.53
CA PRO A 533 26.31 -3.31 -35.52
C PRO A 533 27.15 -2.15 -36.09
N PHE A 534 26.75 -0.92 -35.83
CA PHE A 534 27.58 0.24 -36.15
C PHE A 534 28.93 0.11 -35.43
N PRO A 535 30.05 0.50 -36.07
CA PRO A 535 31.28 0.68 -35.34
C PRO A 535 31.01 1.63 -34.18
N ASP A 536 31.39 1.25 -32.95
CA ASP A 536 31.23 2.05 -31.72
C ASP A 536 32.10 3.33 -31.68
N ILE A 537 32.56 3.76 -32.86
CA ILE A 537 33.47 4.87 -33.06
C ILE A 537 32.66 5.99 -33.73
N SER A 538 32.61 7.15 -33.07
CA SER A 538 31.96 8.37 -33.56
C SER A 538 30.43 8.40 -33.54
N VAL A 539 29.77 7.82 -32.53
CA VAL A 539 28.30 7.93 -32.36
C VAL A 539 27.83 9.39 -32.46
N LEU A 540 28.55 10.32 -31.83
CA LEU A 540 28.20 11.74 -31.83
C LEU A 540 28.14 12.36 -33.23
N GLU A 541 29.13 12.06 -34.10
CA GLU A 541 29.15 12.59 -35.46
C GLU A 541 27.99 12.04 -36.31
N HIS A 542 27.66 10.76 -36.10
CA HIS A 542 26.57 10.10 -36.81
C HIS A 542 25.20 10.67 -36.44
N ILE A 543 24.97 11.01 -35.17
CA ILE A 543 23.70 11.62 -34.75
C ILE A 543 23.58 13.07 -35.21
N LEU A 544 24.70 13.82 -35.26
CA LEU A 544 24.70 15.23 -35.69
C LEU A 544 24.53 15.40 -37.21
N LYS A 545 24.92 14.41 -38.04
CA LYS A 545 24.83 14.45 -39.52
C LYS A 545 25.38 15.75 -40.15
N GLY A 546 26.45 16.30 -39.58
CA GLY A 546 27.07 17.56 -40.04
C GLY A 546 26.52 18.83 -39.40
N SER A 547 25.52 18.73 -38.53
CA SER A 547 25.18 19.80 -37.57
C SER A 547 26.31 19.99 -36.56
N SER A 548 26.43 21.21 -36.04
CA SER A 548 27.31 21.56 -34.91
C SER A 548 26.54 21.78 -33.61
N THR A 549 25.25 21.47 -33.57
CA THR A 549 24.40 21.70 -32.39
C THR A 549 23.73 20.40 -31.97
N LEU A 550 23.82 20.09 -30.68
CA LEU A 550 23.17 18.97 -30.02
C LEU A 550 22.06 19.50 -29.09
N HIS A 551 20.84 19.01 -29.24
CA HIS A 551 19.68 19.47 -28.49
C HIS A 551 19.45 18.60 -27.25
N VAL A 552 19.79 19.14 -26.09
CA VAL A 552 19.74 18.44 -24.80
C VAL A 552 18.45 18.77 -24.05
N LYS A 553 17.73 17.74 -23.62
CA LYS A 553 16.50 17.85 -22.83
C LYS A 553 16.65 17.19 -21.47
N ARG A 554 15.85 17.67 -20.51
CA ARG A 554 15.76 17.11 -19.16
C ARG A 554 15.38 15.62 -19.21
N PRO A 555 15.81 14.83 -18.21
CA PRO A 555 15.37 13.45 -18.06
C PRO A 555 13.86 13.38 -17.83
N LEU A 556 13.23 12.25 -18.15
CA LEU A 556 11.84 12.01 -17.77
C LEU A 556 11.74 11.46 -16.36
N LEU A 557 10.72 11.90 -15.64
CA LEU A 557 10.30 11.40 -14.35
C LEU A 557 8.91 10.78 -14.49
N SER A 558 8.79 9.52 -14.07
CA SER A 558 7.58 8.71 -14.20
C SER A 558 6.63 8.86 -13.00
N TYR A 559 5.41 8.35 -13.16
CA TYR A 559 4.44 8.23 -12.08
C TYR A 559 4.88 7.16 -11.06
N PRO A 560 4.67 7.34 -9.73
CA PRO A 560 4.07 8.50 -9.07
C PRO A 560 5.06 9.63 -8.74
N ALA A 561 6.37 9.41 -8.91
CA ALA A 561 7.43 10.34 -8.48
C ALA A 561 7.25 11.78 -9.02
N VAL A 562 6.77 11.93 -10.25
CA VAL A 562 6.48 13.25 -10.82
C VAL A 562 5.40 14.03 -10.05
N VAL A 563 4.41 13.35 -9.49
CA VAL A 563 3.35 13.96 -8.67
C VAL A 563 3.93 14.46 -7.35
N PHE A 564 4.87 13.70 -6.78
CA PHE A 564 5.51 14.02 -5.51
C PHE A 564 6.36 15.30 -5.55
N THR A 565 6.81 15.72 -6.73
CA THR A 565 7.53 16.99 -6.89
C THR A 565 6.66 18.20 -6.55
N GLY A 566 5.34 18.11 -6.79
CA GLY A 566 4.41 19.22 -6.56
C GLY A 566 4.63 20.46 -7.45
N LYS A 567 5.46 20.35 -8.50
CA LYS A 567 5.86 21.47 -9.39
C LYS A 567 5.01 21.58 -10.67
N TYR A 568 4.20 20.56 -10.97
CA TYR A 568 3.24 20.58 -12.08
C TYR A 568 1.82 20.81 -11.54
N ASP A 569 1.01 21.60 -12.25
CA ASP A 569 -0.39 21.85 -11.88
C ASP A 569 -1.27 20.60 -11.99
N LYS A 570 -1.14 19.85 -13.10
CA LYS A 570 -1.93 18.64 -13.39
C LYS A 570 -1.06 17.55 -14.04
N PRO A 571 -0.10 16.97 -13.31
CA PRO A 571 0.88 16.03 -13.88
C PRO A 571 0.22 14.80 -14.54
N VAL A 572 -0.85 14.28 -13.94
CA VAL A 572 -1.59 13.12 -14.47
C VAL A 572 -2.21 13.41 -15.84
N GLU A 573 -2.87 14.54 -16.01
CA GLU A 573 -3.51 14.92 -17.27
C GLU A 573 -2.48 15.22 -18.36
N LEU A 574 -1.34 15.83 -18.00
CA LEU A 574 -0.22 16.04 -18.91
C LEU A 574 0.37 14.70 -19.41
N MET A 575 0.52 13.72 -18.52
CA MET A 575 0.96 12.38 -18.92
C MET A 575 -0.05 11.69 -19.84
N LYS A 576 -1.35 11.77 -19.54
CA LYS A 576 -2.42 11.21 -20.40
C LYS A 576 -2.42 11.86 -21.79
N ALA A 577 -2.27 13.19 -21.86
CA ALA A 577 -2.16 13.90 -23.13
C ALA A 577 -0.95 13.42 -23.95
N ARG A 578 0.21 13.27 -23.29
CA ARG A 578 1.43 12.78 -23.94
C ARG A 578 1.29 11.36 -24.48
N ILE A 579 0.64 10.48 -23.73
CA ILE A 579 0.33 9.11 -24.17
C ILE A 579 -0.56 9.13 -25.42
N ASN A 580 -1.58 9.99 -25.46
CA ASN A 580 -2.50 10.10 -26.58
C ASN A 580 -1.82 10.62 -27.86
N GLU A 581 -0.91 11.59 -27.73
CA GLU A 581 -0.07 12.06 -28.85
C GLU A 581 0.75 10.91 -29.43
N LEU A 582 1.42 10.12 -28.57
CA LEU A 582 2.28 9.02 -29.00
C LEU A 582 1.50 7.87 -29.66
N ASN A 583 0.27 7.61 -29.19
CA ASN A 583 -0.61 6.62 -29.81
C ASN A 583 -1.12 7.09 -31.19
N ALA A 584 -1.34 8.39 -31.37
CA ALA A 584 -1.77 8.95 -32.66
C ALA A 584 -0.69 8.85 -33.74
N ASP A 585 0.58 8.95 -33.35
CA ASP A 585 1.72 8.89 -34.27
C ASP A 585 2.02 7.47 -34.83
N ASN A 586 1.34 6.42 -34.34
CA ASN A 586 1.62 5.01 -34.68
C ASN A 586 3.11 4.65 -34.55
N ASP A 587 3.87 5.33 -33.66
CA ASP A 587 5.29 5.04 -33.44
C ASP A 587 5.40 3.63 -32.79
N PRO A 588 6.07 2.66 -33.46
CA PRO A 588 6.15 1.29 -32.98
C PRO A 588 7.07 1.12 -31.76
N ARG A 589 7.79 2.17 -31.33
CA ARG A 589 8.77 2.06 -30.24
C ARG A 589 8.12 1.98 -28.85
N PRO A 590 8.71 1.22 -27.91
CA PRO A 590 8.43 1.36 -26.50
C PRO A 590 8.83 2.78 -26.06
N PHE A 591 7.88 3.56 -25.55
CA PHE A 591 8.13 4.90 -25.02
C PHE A 591 8.11 4.89 -23.50
N GLU A 592 9.00 5.67 -22.88
CA GLU A 592 9.00 5.86 -21.44
C GLU A 592 7.91 6.87 -21.07
N VAL A 593 7.02 6.49 -20.16
CA VAL A 593 5.89 7.31 -19.73
C VAL A 593 6.35 8.22 -18.58
N GLY A 594 6.57 9.50 -18.87
CA GLY A 594 6.97 10.49 -17.87
C GLY A 594 6.91 11.92 -18.38
N LEU A 595 7.10 12.87 -17.47
CA LEU A 595 7.26 14.30 -17.76
C LEU A 595 8.70 14.73 -17.46
N PRO A 596 9.21 15.82 -18.06
CA PRO A 596 10.54 16.31 -17.74
C PRO A 596 10.75 16.54 -16.24
N ASP A 597 11.88 16.12 -15.69
CA ASP A 597 12.18 16.24 -14.27
C ASP A 597 12.38 17.72 -13.89
N PRO A 598 11.49 18.28 -13.05
CA PRO A 598 11.53 19.70 -12.72
C PRO A 598 12.64 20.04 -11.69
N ASP A 599 13.29 19.04 -11.10
CA ASP A 599 14.41 19.23 -10.17
C ASP A 599 15.78 19.29 -10.87
N VAL A 600 15.90 18.80 -12.12
CA VAL A 600 17.15 18.82 -12.89
C VAL A 600 17.41 20.20 -13.49
N ASP A 601 18.21 21.02 -12.83
CA ASP A 601 18.46 22.41 -13.24
C ASP A 601 19.72 22.59 -14.11
N ALA A 602 20.57 21.58 -14.16
CA ALA A 602 21.83 21.62 -14.90
C ALA A 602 22.23 20.25 -15.44
N PHE A 603 23.27 20.22 -16.25
CA PHE A 603 23.98 19.00 -16.61
C PHE A 603 25.49 19.26 -16.66
N MET A 604 26.27 18.23 -16.36
CA MET A 604 27.72 18.22 -16.46
C MET A 604 28.13 17.48 -17.73
N VAL A 605 29.03 18.09 -18.51
CA VAL A 605 29.69 17.44 -19.64
C VAL A 605 31.14 17.17 -19.25
N THR A 606 31.53 15.91 -19.29
CA THR A 606 32.91 15.46 -19.08
C THR A 606 33.46 14.99 -20.43
N VAL A 607 34.55 15.60 -20.89
CA VAL A 607 35.23 15.22 -22.13
C VAL A 607 36.51 14.47 -21.77
N GLU A 608 36.65 13.26 -22.29
CA GLU A 608 37.77 12.37 -22.03
C GLU A 608 38.42 11.94 -23.36
N ALA A 609 39.74 11.86 -23.39
CA ALA A 609 40.48 11.33 -24.52
C ALA A 609 41.05 9.96 -24.20
N ARG A 610 41.03 9.08 -25.20
CA ARG A 610 41.60 7.74 -25.09
C ARG A 610 43.12 7.81 -25.08
N SER A 611 43.73 7.25 -24.04
CA SER A 611 45.18 7.03 -23.95
C SER A 611 45.58 5.69 -24.58
N LEU A 612 46.87 5.37 -24.55
CA LEU A 612 47.35 4.04 -24.93
C LEU A 612 46.75 2.96 -24.01
N GLN A 613 46.51 1.78 -24.55
CA GLN A 613 46.02 0.66 -23.73
C GLN A 613 47.04 0.36 -22.60
N MET A 614 46.51 0.19 -21.37
CA MET A 614 47.25 0.03 -20.10
C MET A 614 47.86 1.32 -19.52
N ASP A 615 47.79 2.46 -20.22
CA ASP A 615 48.15 3.76 -19.68
C ASP A 615 46.95 4.41 -18.97
N ASN A 616 46.68 3.90 -17.76
CA ASN A 616 45.50 4.26 -16.96
C ASN A 616 45.86 5.12 -15.75
N ALA A 617 47.11 5.58 -15.62
CA ALA A 617 47.60 6.27 -14.42
C ALA A 617 46.82 7.57 -14.12
N LEU A 618 46.37 8.26 -15.17
CA LEU A 618 45.60 9.52 -15.10
C LEU A 618 44.10 9.31 -15.36
N SER A 619 43.62 8.07 -15.36
CA SER A 619 42.21 7.73 -15.51
C SER A 619 41.45 7.93 -14.21
N GLU A 620 40.21 8.43 -14.28
CA GLU A 620 39.38 8.69 -13.09
C GLU A 620 39.10 7.42 -12.28
N ASN A 621 39.00 6.26 -12.93
CA ASN A 621 38.78 4.97 -12.27
C ASN A 621 40.04 4.09 -12.17
N GLY A 622 41.16 4.53 -12.76
CA GLY A 622 42.44 3.79 -12.83
C GLY A 622 42.40 2.47 -13.61
N LYS A 623 41.27 2.13 -14.25
CA LYS A 623 41.04 0.86 -14.96
C LYS A 623 40.91 1.04 -16.46
N GLU A 624 40.41 2.18 -16.91
CA GLU A 624 40.14 2.45 -18.32
C GLU A 624 41.18 3.39 -18.92
N SER A 625 41.49 3.19 -20.20
CA SER A 625 42.44 4.03 -20.96
C SER A 625 41.78 5.33 -21.45
N TYR A 626 41.12 6.07 -20.56
CA TYR A 626 40.48 7.35 -20.83
C TYR A 626 40.93 8.36 -19.77
N ILE A 627 41.40 9.52 -20.21
CA ILE A 627 41.91 10.60 -19.36
C ILE A 627 40.98 11.80 -19.52
N VAL A 628 40.55 12.37 -18.40
CA VAL A 628 39.67 13.55 -18.37
C VAL A 628 40.44 14.78 -18.86
N LEU A 629 39.95 15.41 -19.91
CA LEU A 629 40.49 16.68 -20.43
C LEU A 629 39.91 17.86 -19.65
N TYR A 630 38.58 17.91 -19.52
CA TYR A 630 37.87 18.91 -18.73
C TYR A 630 36.44 18.49 -18.41
N LYS A 631 35.84 19.21 -17.44
CA LYS A 631 34.44 19.12 -17.05
C LYS A 631 33.81 20.51 -17.14
N LYS A 632 32.63 20.65 -17.74
CA LYS A 632 31.89 21.91 -17.84
C LYS A 632 30.43 21.72 -17.46
N LYS A 633 29.91 22.58 -16.58
CA LYS A 633 28.51 22.57 -16.12
C LYS A 633 27.69 23.55 -16.96
N PHE A 634 26.53 23.09 -17.43
CA PHE A 634 25.57 23.86 -18.22
C PHE A 634 24.26 23.98 -17.45
N THR A 635 23.66 25.17 -17.43
CA THR A 635 22.38 25.41 -16.75
C THR A 635 21.23 25.30 -17.74
N ILE A 636 20.19 24.52 -17.41
CA ILE A 636 18.98 24.38 -18.21
C ILE A 636 17.93 25.34 -17.64
N PRO A 637 17.58 26.44 -18.34
CA PRO A 637 16.56 27.36 -17.86
C PRO A 637 15.23 26.62 -17.69
N ALA A 638 14.47 26.92 -16.64
CA ALA A 638 13.16 26.31 -16.44
C ALA A 638 12.08 27.03 -17.26
N THR A 639 11.28 26.29 -18.03
CA THR A 639 9.99 26.76 -18.56
C THR A 639 8.85 26.26 -17.69
N ALA A 640 7.63 26.77 -17.89
CA ALA A 640 6.45 26.29 -17.16
C ALA A 640 6.17 24.79 -17.38
N ALA A 641 6.54 24.24 -18.53
CA ALA A 641 6.37 22.82 -18.87
C ALA A 641 7.65 21.99 -18.72
N PHE A 642 8.78 22.62 -18.37
CA PHE A 642 10.11 22.00 -18.25
C PHE A 642 10.57 21.21 -19.49
N ASP A 643 9.98 21.47 -20.65
CA ASP A 643 10.14 20.74 -21.92
C ASP A 643 11.17 21.36 -22.86
N ASN A 644 11.87 22.40 -22.39
CA ASN A 644 12.80 23.16 -23.20
C ASN A 644 14.02 22.33 -23.61
N SER A 645 14.46 22.61 -24.84
CA SER A 645 15.66 22.03 -25.43
C SER A 645 16.81 23.02 -25.29
N PHE A 646 17.93 22.60 -24.70
CA PHE A 646 19.15 23.37 -24.60
C PHE A 646 20.03 23.11 -25.83
N PRO A 647 20.32 24.13 -26.66
CA PRO A 647 21.19 23.96 -27.83
C PRO A 647 22.66 24.00 -27.40
N LEU A 648 23.32 22.84 -27.41
CA LEU A 648 24.75 22.74 -27.12
C LEU A 648 25.57 22.78 -28.41
N SER A 649 26.38 23.82 -28.57
CA SER A 649 27.29 23.99 -29.70
C SER A 649 28.56 23.14 -29.53
N ILE A 650 28.89 22.36 -30.55
CA ILE A 650 30.02 21.43 -30.57
C ILE A 650 31.02 21.90 -31.61
N ARG A 651 32.18 22.38 -31.14
CA ARG A 651 33.26 22.88 -32.00
C ARG A 651 34.44 21.91 -31.99
N TYR A 652 34.79 21.40 -33.16
CA TYR A 652 36.01 20.62 -33.34
C TYR A 652 37.19 21.53 -33.63
N VAL A 653 38.30 21.34 -32.92
CA VAL A 653 39.51 22.17 -33.04
C VAL A 653 40.73 21.28 -33.19
N ASP A 654 41.59 21.61 -34.14
CA ASP A 654 42.92 21.00 -34.28
C ASP A 654 43.84 21.64 -33.24
N PHE A 655 44.46 20.81 -32.40
CA PHE A 655 45.45 21.24 -31.40
C PHE A 655 46.81 20.67 -31.79
N ASP A 656 47.84 21.52 -31.76
CA ASP A 656 49.22 21.10 -32.06
C ASP A 656 49.73 20.09 -31.02
N ASP A 657 49.40 20.31 -29.74
CA ASP A 657 49.65 19.38 -28.65
C ASP A 657 48.42 19.28 -27.72
N VAL A 658 48.11 18.05 -27.30
CA VAL A 658 47.06 17.75 -26.31
C VAL A 658 47.73 17.00 -25.17
N ASP A 659 48.19 17.76 -24.19
CA ASP A 659 48.81 17.21 -22.99
C ASP A 659 47.74 16.54 -22.11
N LEU A 660 47.79 15.20 -22.07
CA LEU A 660 46.87 14.36 -21.33
C LEU A 660 47.15 14.50 -19.82
N GLY A 661 46.45 15.42 -19.16
CA GLY A 661 46.60 15.70 -17.73
C GLY A 661 46.61 17.20 -17.42
N ASN A 662 46.80 18.04 -18.44
CA ASN A 662 46.69 19.49 -18.33
C ASN A 662 45.39 20.00 -18.98
N THR A 663 44.97 21.20 -18.58
CA THR A 663 43.76 21.84 -19.09
C THR A 663 43.97 22.23 -20.56
N LEU A 664 43.03 21.87 -21.44
CA LEU A 664 43.07 22.27 -22.84
C LEU A 664 43.19 23.80 -22.98
N PRO A 665 44.02 24.32 -23.90
CA PRO A 665 44.12 25.75 -24.13
C PRO A 665 42.81 26.31 -24.70
N GLY A 666 42.44 27.53 -24.28
CA GLY A 666 41.25 28.23 -24.77
C GLY A 666 39.91 27.87 -24.11
N LEU A 667 39.89 26.99 -23.10
CA LEU A 667 38.64 26.65 -22.38
C LEU A 667 37.99 27.85 -21.67
N ALA A 668 38.77 28.83 -21.24
CA ALA A 668 38.27 30.04 -20.58
C ALA A 668 37.51 30.99 -21.54
N GLU A 669 37.69 30.83 -22.85
CA GLU A 669 37.06 31.66 -23.88
C GLU A 669 35.79 31.03 -24.46
N LEU A 670 35.42 29.83 -23.98
CA LEU A 670 34.21 29.14 -24.44
C LEU A 670 32.95 29.86 -23.98
N SER A 671 32.03 30.04 -24.91
CA SER A 671 30.68 30.53 -24.62
C SER A 671 29.91 29.56 -23.70
N ASP A 672 28.90 30.06 -22.98
CA ASP A 672 28.16 29.28 -21.97
C ASP A 672 27.38 28.09 -22.55
N ASP A 673 27.21 28.02 -23.88
CA ASP A 673 26.52 26.99 -24.64
C ASP A 673 27.44 26.18 -25.55
N GLU A 674 28.76 26.24 -25.35
CA GLU A 674 29.74 25.59 -26.23
C GLU A 674 30.66 24.60 -25.50
N ILE A 675 30.94 23.48 -26.18
CA ILE A 675 32.04 22.56 -25.88
C ILE A 675 33.02 22.47 -27.05
N VAL A 676 34.30 22.27 -26.73
CA VAL A 676 35.36 22.00 -27.70
C VAL A 676 35.83 20.56 -27.63
N LEU A 677 35.95 19.93 -28.78
CA LEU A 677 36.43 18.56 -28.96
C LEU A 677 37.71 18.57 -29.82
N PRO A 678 38.84 18.02 -29.34
CA PRO A 678 40.03 17.92 -30.16
C PRO A 678 39.83 16.93 -31.30
N THR A 679 40.33 17.26 -32.49
CA THR A 679 40.38 16.34 -33.63
C THR A 679 41.54 15.34 -33.47
N ALA A 680 41.60 14.33 -34.35
CA ALA A 680 42.61 13.28 -34.36
C ALA A 680 42.75 12.49 -33.03
N ARG A 681 41.70 12.48 -32.20
CA ARG A 681 41.64 11.75 -30.92
C ARG A 681 40.32 11.00 -30.80
N HIS A 682 40.38 9.83 -30.17
CA HIS A 682 39.19 9.10 -29.76
C HIS A 682 38.68 9.68 -28.46
N LEU A 683 37.45 10.19 -28.47
CA LEU A 683 36.85 10.87 -27.34
C LEU A 683 35.68 10.09 -26.76
N ARG A 684 35.54 10.17 -25.44
CA ARG A 684 34.35 9.80 -24.70
C ARG A 684 33.76 11.08 -24.09
N ILE A 685 32.52 11.38 -24.43
CA ILE A 685 31.78 12.52 -23.89
C ILE A 685 30.68 11.97 -22.99
N SER A 686 30.74 12.29 -21.72
CA SER A 686 29.79 11.85 -20.70
C SER A 686 28.90 13.02 -20.28
N PHE A 687 27.59 12.82 -20.38
CA PHE A 687 26.56 13.78 -19.99
C PHE A 687 25.86 13.29 -18.74
N THR A 688 25.98 14.04 -17.64
CA THR A 688 25.39 13.69 -16.36
C THR A 688 24.40 14.77 -15.94
N PRO A 689 23.10 14.46 -15.75
CA PRO A 689 22.15 15.43 -15.23
C PRO A 689 22.52 15.82 -13.80
N VAL A 690 22.30 17.07 -13.44
CA VAL A 690 22.60 17.63 -12.13
C VAL A 690 21.33 18.16 -11.50
N VAL A 691 21.07 17.72 -10.26
CA VAL A 691 20.04 18.26 -9.38
C VAL A 691 20.75 19.11 -8.34
N SER A 692 21.02 20.39 -8.65
CA SER A 692 21.84 21.23 -7.75
C SER A 692 21.21 21.39 -6.37
N ALA A 693 19.89 21.23 -6.27
CA ALA A 693 19.15 21.28 -5.02
C ALA A 693 19.48 20.14 -4.03
N ALA A 694 20.07 19.04 -4.52
CA ALA A 694 20.51 17.88 -3.73
C ALA A 694 21.97 17.99 -3.25
N GLY A 695 22.67 19.10 -3.56
CA GLY A 695 23.99 19.38 -3.01
C GLY A 695 23.93 19.72 -1.52
N ILE A 696 24.90 19.26 -0.72
CA ILE A 696 24.86 19.37 0.75
C ILE A 696 24.81 20.82 1.26
N ASP A 697 25.36 21.76 0.48
CA ASP A 697 25.38 23.18 0.81
C ASP A 697 24.09 23.92 0.36
N HIS A 698 23.17 23.22 -0.31
CA HIS A 698 21.95 23.82 -0.84
C HIS A 698 20.83 23.87 0.23
N PRO A 699 20.06 24.98 0.35
CA PRO A 699 19.00 25.10 1.36
C PRO A 699 17.88 24.06 1.26
N LEU A 700 17.69 23.48 0.06
CA LEU A 700 16.72 22.41 -0.20
C LEU A 700 17.30 20.99 -0.07
N TYR A 701 18.53 20.85 0.44
CA TYR A 701 19.17 19.54 0.60
C TYR A 701 18.30 18.57 1.42
N GLU A 702 17.59 19.08 2.44
CA GLU A 702 16.74 18.26 3.31
C GLU A 702 15.56 17.57 2.58
N VAL A 703 15.20 18.05 1.39
CA VAL A 703 14.20 17.42 0.50
C VAL A 703 14.72 16.08 -0.06
N TYR A 704 16.04 15.93 -0.16
CA TYR A 704 16.71 14.78 -0.75
C TYR A 704 17.28 13.87 0.34
N ALA A 705 17.29 12.57 0.06
CA ALA A 705 17.73 11.59 1.03
C ALA A 705 19.27 11.45 1.11
N ASP A 706 19.96 11.69 0.00
CA ASP A 706 21.41 11.49 -0.10
C ASP A 706 22.03 12.48 -1.10
N LYS A 707 23.29 12.85 -0.90
CA LYS A 707 24.06 13.70 -1.84
C LYS A 707 24.28 13.01 -3.19
N ASN A 708 24.26 11.68 -3.24
CA ASN A 708 24.44 10.91 -4.47
C ASN A 708 23.33 11.17 -5.50
N ILE A 709 22.23 11.81 -5.08
CA ILE A 709 21.12 12.23 -5.94
C ILE A 709 21.48 13.48 -6.76
N GLU A 710 22.49 14.25 -6.35
CA GLU A 710 22.96 15.42 -7.08
C GLU A 710 23.36 15.08 -8.52
N LEU A 711 23.90 13.88 -8.75
CA LEU A 711 24.29 13.39 -10.07
C LEU A 711 23.35 12.26 -10.50
N GLY A 712 22.69 12.45 -11.64
CA GLY A 712 21.80 11.45 -12.22
C GLY A 712 22.51 10.43 -13.12
N LYS A 713 21.72 9.70 -13.92
CA LYS A 713 22.24 8.67 -14.82
C LYS A 713 23.02 9.28 -16.00
N THR A 714 24.29 8.91 -16.11
CA THR A 714 25.19 9.37 -17.18
C THR A 714 24.87 8.71 -18.52
N VAL A 715 24.81 9.51 -19.59
CA VAL A 715 24.79 9.06 -20.99
C VAL A 715 26.15 9.32 -21.61
N MET A 716 26.67 8.35 -22.36
CA MET A 716 27.99 8.45 -22.97
C MET A 716 27.90 8.40 -24.49
N PHE A 717 28.63 9.29 -25.17
CA PHE A 717 28.85 9.24 -26.61
C PHE A 717 30.33 9.09 -26.93
N THR A 718 30.64 8.35 -27.99
CA THR A 718 31.97 8.31 -28.59
C THR A 718 32.05 9.31 -29.74
N SER A 719 33.22 9.94 -29.92
CA SER A 719 33.49 10.87 -31.01
C SER A 719 34.91 10.69 -31.54
N PHE A 720 35.09 10.76 -32.84
CA PHE A 720 36.39 10.87 -33.49
C PHE A 720 36.22 11.63 -34.81
N LYS A 721 36.94 12.74 -34.96
CA LYS A 721 37.01 13.53 -36.20
C LYS A 721 38.45 13.58 -36.69
N ALA A 722 38.69 13.37 -37.98
CA ALA A 722 40.02 13.56 -38.56
C ALA A 722 40.46 15.04 -38.47
N SER A 723 41.77 15.27 -38.37
CA SER A 723 42.34 16.62 -38.40
C SER A 723 42.07 17.28 -39.76
N ALA A 724 41.85 18.60 -39.79
CA ALA A 724 41.72 19.33 -41.04
C ALA A 724 43.10 19.72 -41.61
N ALA A 725 44.10 19.89 -40.73
CA ALA A 725 45.49 20.12 -41.07
C ALA A 725 46.39 19.02 -40.50
N GLU A 726 47.14 18.32 -41.37
CA GLU A 726 48.11 17.27 -40.98
C GLU A 726 49.57 17.66 -41.30
N GLU A 727 49.81 18.93 -41.60
CA GLU A 727 51.08 19.42 -42.18
C GLU A 727 52.29 19.25 -41.24
N ASN A 728 52.06 19.12 -39.93
CA ASN A 728 53.09 19.05 -38.88
C ASN A 728 53.07 17.75 -38.05
N LEU A 729 52.33 16.71 -38.49
CA LEU A 729 52.10 15.49 -37.69
C LEU A 729 53.40 14.69 -37.38
N LEU A 730 54.48 14.97 -38.10
CA LEU A 730 55.80 14.35 -37.97
C LEU A 730 56.95 15.37 -37.99
N SER A 731 56.68 16.67 -37.86
CA SER A 731 57.74 17.67 -37.82
C SER A 731 58.45 17.60 -36.47
N LEU A 732 59.61 16.96 -36.45
CA LEU A 732 60.61 17.13 -35.40
C LEU A 732 61.17 18.55 -35.50
N GLU A 733 60.50 19.55 -34.93
CA GLU A 733 61.22 20.77 -34.58
C GLU A 733 62.07 20.46 -33.33
N PRO A 734 63.39 20.67 -33.39
CA PRO A 734 64.24 20.54 -32.21
C PRO A 734 63.97 21.71 -31.25
N ASP A 735 63.83 21.38 -29.96
CA ASP A 735 63.78 22.33 -28.83
C ASP A 735 64.86 23.43 -28.86
#